data_AF-A0A1B3IIQ9-F1
#
_entry.id   AF-A0A1B3IIQ9-F1
#
_cell.length_a   1.000
_cell.length_b   1.000
_cell.length_c   1.000
_cell.angle_alpha   90.00
_cell.angle_beta   90.00
_cell.angle_gamma   90.00
#
_symmetry.space_group_name_H-M   'P 1'
#
loop_
_entity.id
_entity.type
_entity.pdbx_description
1 polymer ?
#
loop_
_entity_poly.entity_id
_entity_poly.type
_entity_poly.pdbx_seq_one_letter_code
_entity_poly.pdbx_strand_id
1 'polypeptide(L)'
;LEVVLAVPCHNTAIRAGRSFFKRSEPGSAFDLNDGYEALVGLYQTFVLGDRPFVNVDISHKSFPKAMTIIDYLELYQKQKIDKSTNLDYKRSDIESFLTGMNIIYEPPACLGSPPRVFRVNGLCKVPASTQTFELDGKEMTVAEYYKSRQYNLKFPNLLCLHVGPPLKHIYLPIELCRIEDGQTLNRKDGANQVAAMIKYAATSTNERKAKIIRLMEYFRHNLDPTISHFGIRLGSDFIVVNTRTLNAPQIEYKNNLASVRNGSWRMDGMQFLEPKPKSHKWAILYGKINYLYVDELQKMVIQKSRKVNLCLDAKAEKLYYKDERELDALFRYFKKNQFDVVFVIIPNSGHLYDVVKQKAELQHGILTQCIKQITVERKCNAQVIGNILLKVNSKLNGTNHKLRDDLHCLPKKTMFLGADVTHSSPDQREIPSVVGVAASHDPFGASYNMQYRLQRSALEEIEDMESITLEHLRVYHNFQQCYPDHIIYYRDGVSDGQFPNIKNKELRGISAACSKLHIKPKICCFIVVKRHHTRFFPNGVPSQYNKFNNVVTGTVVDRTIVHPNEMQFFMVSHQSIQGTAKPTRYNVIENTGNLDIDVLQKLTYNLCHMFPRCNRAVSYPAPAYLAHLAAARGRVYLTGCTKFRSPQEEYAKRLILPEFMKTNPMYFV
;
A
#
# COMPACT_ATOMS: atom_id res chain seq x y z
N LEU A 1 -0.74 29.81 -11.49
CA LEU A 1 -1.50 28.78 -12.23
C LEU A 1 -2.32 27.88 -11.29
N GLU A 2 -1.73 27.00 -10.46
CA GLU A 2 -2.52 26.11 -9.57
C GLU A 2 -3.50 26.85 -8.65
N VAL A 3 -3.08 27.97 -8.05
CA VAL A 3 -3.96 28.82 -7.22
C VAL A 3 -5.15 29.36 -8.03
N VAL A 4 -4.92 29.74 -9.28
CA VAL A 4 -5.94 30.31 -10.17
C VAL A 4 -6.97 29.24 -10.54
N LEU A 5 -6.56 28.02 -10.88
CA LEU A 5 -7.48 26.90 -11.14
C LEU A 5 -8.37 26.52 -9.95
N ALA A 6 -7.86 26.72 -8.74
CA ALA A 6 -8.57 26.34 -7.53
C ALA A 6 -9.75 27.27 -7.19
N VAL A 7 -9.73 28.52 -7.65
CA VAL A 7 -10.70 29.57 -7.31
C VAL A 7 -12.17 29.12 -7.46
N PRO A 8 -12.63 28.62 -8.62
CA PRO A 8 -14.02 28.20 -8.80
C PRO A 8 -14.46 27.07 -7.85
N CYS A 9 -13.51 26.27 -7.37
CA CYS A 9 -13.80 25.14 -6.49
C CYS A 9 -13.92 25.52 -5.01
N HIS A 10 -13.29 26.62 -4.58
CA HIS A 10 -13.18 26.97 -3.16
C HIS A 10 -14.53 27.24 -2.47
N ASN A 11 -15.48 27.82 -3.21
CA ASN A 11 -16.78 28.20 -2.65
C ASN A 11 -17.81 27.06 -2.67
N THR A 12 -17.60 26.05 -3.51
CA THR A 12 -18.63 25.05 -3.86
C THR A 12 -18.26 23.63 -3.44
N ALA A 13 -17.07 23.42 -2.88
CA ALA A 13 -16.54 22.12 -2.50
C ALA A 13 -15.64 22.17 -1.26
N ILE A 14 -15.45 21.01 -0.66
CA ILE A 14 -14.55 20.83 0.48
C ILE A 14 -13.14 20.54 -0.05
N ARG A 15 -12.15 21.36 0.33
CA ARG A 15 -10.76 21.13 -0.06
C ARG A 15 -10.11 20.10 0.86
N ALA A 16 -9.55 19.03 0.29
CA ALA A 16 -8.63 18.13 1.00
C ALA A 16 -7.39 17.88 0.15
N GLY A 17 -6.24 18.39 0.59
CA GLY A 17 -5.00 18.37 -0.18
C GLY A 17 -5.14 19.13 -1.50
N ARG A 18 -4.89 18.44 -2.62
CA ARG A 18 -5.03 18.95 -4.00
C ARG A 18 -6.36 18.56 -4.67
N SER A 19 -7.36 18.12 -3.89
CA SER A 19 -8.66 17.73 -4.41
C SER A 19 -9.80 18.52 -3.78
N PHE A 20 -10.85 18.72 -4.55
CA PHE A 20 -12.06 19.47 -4.18
C PHE A 20 -13.27 18.54 -4.22
N PHE A 21 -13.82 18.21 -3.06
CA PHE A 21 -14.90 17.22 -2.88
C PHE A 21 -16.26 17.88 -2.94
N LYS A 22 -17.10 17.43 -3.88
CA LYS A 22 -18.48 17.88 -3.98
C LYS A 22 -19.28 17.23 -2.84
N ARG A 23 -20.10 18.02 -2.14
CA ARG A 23 -21.06 17.51 -1.15
C ARG A 23 -22.11 16.62 -1.82
N SER A 24 -22.58 15.62 -1.10
CA SER A 24 -23.71 14.79 -1.52
C SER A 24 -24.97 15.66 -1.65
N GLU A 25 -25.80 15.39 -2.66
CA GLU A 25 -27.15 15.95 -2.68
C GLU A 25 -27.97 15.28 -1.56
N PRO A 26 -29.03 15.94 -1.03
CA PRO A 26 -29.89 15.34 -0.02
C PRO A 26 -30.41 13.96 -0.46
N GLY A 27 -30.16 12.93 0.35
CA GLY A 27 -30.56 11.55 0.07
C GLY A 27 -29.66 10.76 -0.90
N SER A 28 -28.60 11.36 -1.46
CA SER A 28 -27.69 10.69 -2.41
C SER A 28 -26.35 10.25 -1.79
N ALA A 29 -26.18 10.40 -0.48
CA ALA A 29 -24.94 10.07 0.22
C ALA A 29 -24.63 8.57 0.12
N PHE A 30 -23.40 8.23 -0.28
CA PHE A 30 -22.97 6.83 -0.28
C PHE A 30 -22.47 6.44 1.11
N ASP A 31 -23.23 5.60 1.81
CA ASP A 31 -22.90 5.17 3.17
C ASP A 31 -21.66 4.28 3.21
N LEU A 32 -20.68 4.66 4.04
CA LEU A 32 -19.51 3.84 4.34
C LEU A 32 -19.68 3.05 5.65
N ASN A 33 -20.86 3.12 6.27
CA ASN A 33 -21.19 2.68 7.62
C ASN A 33 -20.51 3.52 8.70
N ASP A 34 -20.84 3.23 9.96
CA ASP A 34 -20.22 3.83 11.15
C ASP A 34 -20.21 5.37 11.13
N GLY A 35 -21.27 5.99 10.59
CA GLY A 35 -21.41 7.44 10.56
C GLY A 35 -20.60 8.17 9.47
N TYR A 36 -20.08 7.45 8.47
CA TYR A 36 -19.32 8.04 7.36
C TYR A 36 -20.02 7.96 6.01
N GLU A 37 -19.67 8.89 5.13
CA GLU A 37 -20.03 8.86 3.71
C GLU A 37 -18.80 8.99 2.81
N ALA A 38 -18.93 8.49 1.57
CA ALA A 38 -17.93 8.68 0.53
C ALA A 38 -18.29 9.89 -0.33
N LEU A 39 -17.39 10.87 -0.39
CA LEU A 39 -17.49 11.97 -1.35
C LEU A 39 -16.53 11.75 -2.52
N VAL A 40 -16.98 12.18 -3.71
CA VAL A 40 -16.17 12.23 -4.93
C VAL A 40 -15.71 13.66 -5.14
N GLY A 41 -14.41 13.83 -5.37
CA GLY A 41 -13.81 15.13 -5.62
C GLY A 41 -13.02 15.19 -6.91
N LEU A 42 -12.83 16.41 -7.41
CA LEU A 42 -11.97 16.71 -8.54
C LEU A 42 -10.55 16.92 -8.04
N TYR A 43 -9.62 16.13 -8.53
CA TYR A 43 -8.21 16.44 -8.54
C TYR A 43 -7.88 17.24 -9.80
N GLN A 44 -7.06 18.28 -9.65
CA GLN A 44 -6.55 19.05 -10.77
C GLN A 44 -5.12 19.55 -10.50
N THR A 45 -4.28 19.53 -11.53
CA THR A 45 -2.93 20.11 -11.49
C THR A 45 -2.49 20.49 -12.90
N PHE A 46 -1.57 21.46 -12.99
CA PHE A 46 -0.91 21.77 -14.25
C PHE A 46 0.21 20.77 -14.50
N VAL A 47 0.32 20.29 -15.72
CA VAL A 47 1.43 19.44 -16.17
C VAL A 47 1.98 19.98 -17.48
N LEU A 48 3.29 19.86 -17.64
CA LEU A 48 3.96 20.22 -18.88
C LEU A 48 4.14 18.97 -19.74
N GLY A 49 3.57 18.99 -20.93
CA GLY A 49 3.86 18.05 -22.01
C GLY A 49 4.59 18.75 -23.16
N ASP A 50 4.29 18.36 -24.40
CA ASP A 50 4.69 19.13 -25.59
C ASP A 50 4.09 20.56 -25.60
N ARG A 51 3.00 20.73 -24.86
CA ARG A 51 2.39 22.00 -24.48
C ARG A 51 1.84 21.91 -23.04
N PRO A 52 1.40 23.02 -22.43
CA PRO A 52 0.77 22.98 -21.11
C PRO A 52 -0.57 22.21 -21.14
N PHE A 53 -0.79 21.35 -20.16
CA PHE A 53 -2.04 20.63 -19.96
C PHE A 53 -2.55 20.79 -18.52
N VAL A 54 -3.85 20.59 -18.33
CA VAL A 54 -4.45 20.43 -17.01
C VAL A 54 -4.81 18.96 -16.84
N ASN A 55 -4.14 18.30 -15.90
CA ASN A 55 -4.43 16.91 -15.56
C ASN A 55 -5.56 16.87 -14.53
N VAL A 56 -6.69 16.32 -14.93
CA VAL A 56 -7.88 16.14 -14.09
C VAL A 56 -8.16 14.67 -13.82
N ASP A 57 -8.54 14.36 -12.58
CA ASP A 57 -8.91 13.00 -12.17
C ASP A 57 -9.93 13.08 -11.03
N ILE A 58 -10.59 11.96 -10.73
CA ILE A 58 -11.43 11.86 -9.51
C ILE A 58 -10.67 11.28 -8.32
N SER A 59 -10.91 11.86 -7.16
CA SER A 59 -10.50 11.37 -5.85
C SER A 59 -11.72 10.94 -5.05
N HIS A 60 -11.56 9.94 -4.18
CA HIS A 60 -12.59 9.52 -3.23
C HIS A 60 -12.02 9.68 -1.82
N LYS A 61 -12.81 10.21 -0.90
CA LYS A 61 -12.40 10.37 0.51
C LYS A 61 -13.62 10.17 1.40
N SER A 62 -13.37 9.61 2.59
CA SER A 62 -14.37 9.45 3.62
C SER A 62 -14.56 10.74 4.40
N PHE A 63 -15.81 11.09 4.66
CA PHE A 63 -16.23 12.23 5.46
C PHE A 63 -17.21 11.78 6.54
N PRO A 64 -17.12 12.31 7.78
CA PRO A 64 -18.19 12.15 8.76
C PRO A 64 -19.48 12.76 8.21
N LYS A 65 -20.59 12.04 8.39
CA LYS A 65 -21.91 12.55 8.03
C LYS A 65 -22.32 13.64 9.01
N ALA A 66 -22.87 14.74 8.49
CA ALA A 66 -23.52 15.74 9.30
C ALA A 66 -24.85 15.19 9.87
N MET A 67 -24.91 14.96 11.18
CA MET A 67 -26.09 14.48 11.89
C MET A 67 -26.01 14.81 13.38
N THR A 68 -27.13 14.75 14.09
CA THR A 68 -27.08 14.87 15.56
C THR A 68 -26.30 13.70 16.14
N ILE A 69 -25.63 13.90 17.28
CA ILE A 69 -24.92 12.78 17.90
C ILE A 69 -25.92 11.72 18.39
N ILE A 70 -27.16 12.11 18.73
CA ILE A 70 -28.25 11.16 19.03
C ILE A 70 -28.55 10.27 17.82
N ASP A 71 -28.73 10.83 16.62
CA ASP A 71 -28.97 10.04 15.41
C ASP A 71 -27.81 9.08 15.12
N TYR A 72 -26.57 9.53 15.33
CA TYR A 72 -25.40 8.66 15.22
C TYR A 72 -25.47 7.49 16.21
N LEU A 73 -25.78 7.76 17.48
CA LEU A 73 -25.90 6.72 18.50
C LEU A 73 -27.00 5.71 18.15
N GLU A 74 -28.16 6.19 17.68
CA GLU A 74 -29.27 5.35 17.23
C GLU A 74 -28.88 4.45 16.05
N LEU A 75 -28.16 4.99 15.06
CA LEU A 75 -27.63 4.23 13.93
C LEU A 75 -26.59 3.19 14.37
N TYR A 76 -25.70 3.56 15.30
CA TYR A 76 -24.64 2.68 15.80
C TYR A 76 -25.21 1.50 16.58
N GLN A 77 -26.18 1.74 17.47
CA GLN A 77 -26.78 0.69 18.29
C GLN A 77 -27.96 -0.02 17.61
N LYS A 78 -28.50 0.52 16.52
CA LYS A 78 -29.70 0.07 15.80
C LYS A 78 -30.97 0.06 16.68
N GLN A 79 -31.06 0.99 17.62
CA GLN A 79 -32.18 1.15 18.56
C GLN A 79 -32.37 2.63 18.88
N LYS A 80 -33.60 3.03 19.20
CA LYS A 80 -33.91 4.41 19.61
C LYS A 80 -33.30 4.73 20.98
N ILE A 81 -32.86 5.98 21.15
CA ILE A 81 -32.35 6.48 22.43
C ILE A 81 -33.52 6.91 23.31
N ASP A 82 -33.52 6.48 24.56
CA ASP A 82 -34.49 6.85 25.58
C ASP A 82 -33.81 7.22 26.91
N LYS A 83 -34.62 7.53 27.93
CA LYS A 83 -34.12 7.94 29.26
C LYS A 83 -33.39 6.82 30.01
N SER A 84 -33.64 5.56 29.68
CA SER A 84 -33.02 4.38 30.29
C SER A 84 -31.77 3.91 29.55
N THR A 85 -31.45 4.51 28.40
CA THR A 85 -30.33 4.07 27.57
C THR A 85 -28.99 4.30 28.28
N ASN A 86 -28.23 3.22 28.49
CA ASN A 86 -26.84 3.25 28.96
C ASN A 86 -25.92 2.68 27.85
N LEU A 87 -24.86 3.43 27.52
CA LEU A 87 -23.90 3.10 26.46
C LEU A 87 -22.47 2.86 26.96
N ASP A 88 -22.29 2.65 28.27
CA ASP A 88 -20.96 2.49 28.89
C ASP A 88 -20.20 1.30 28.29
N TYR A 89 -20.89 0.19 28.01
CA TYR A 89 -20.30 -1.00 27.38
C TYR A 89 -19.78 -0.75 25.94
N LYS A 90 -20.26 0.31 25.28
CA LYS A 90 -19.87 0.75 23.92
C LYS A 90 -19.06 2.05 23.91
N ARG A 91 -18.76 2.60 25.10
CA ARG A 91 -18.10 3.89 25.26
C ARG A 91 -16.83 4.00 24.43
N SER A 92 -15.96 2.98 24.47
CA SER A 92 -14.68 2.98 23.75
C SER A 92 -14.85 3.19 22.25
N ASP A 93 -15.86 2.56 21.65
CA ASP A 93 -16.12 2.66 20.21
C ASP A 93 -16.68 4.03 19.84
N ILE A 94 -17.63 4.53 20.64
CA ILE A 94 -18.25 5.85 20.46
C ILE A 94 -17.21 6.96 20.62
N GLU A 95 -16.37 6.86 21.66
CA GLU A 95 -15.27 7.78 21.91
C GLU A 95 -14.24 7.75 20.77
N SER A 96 -13.87 6.55 20.29
CA SER A 96 -12.96 6.41 19.14
C SER A 96 -13.49 7.12 17.88
N PHE A 97 -14.81 7.09 17.66
CA PHE A 97 -15.44 7.81 16.57
C PHE A 97 -15.45 9.33 16.79
N LEU A 98 -15.88 9.82 17.95
CA LEU A 98 -16.09 11.26 18.18
C LEU A 98 -14.80 12.04 18.45
N THR A 99 -13.80 11.41 19.07
CA THR A 99 -12.56 12.10 19.47
C THR A 99 -11.83 12.72 18.27
N GLY A 100 -11.48 13.99 18.41
CA GLY A 100 -10.81 14.78 17.37
C GLY A 100 -11.73 15.29 16.26
N MET A 101 -13.04 15.01 16.30
CA MET A 101 -14.02 15.68 15.43
C MET A 101 -14.37 17.07 15.95
N ASN A 102 -14.79 17.93 15.03
CA ASN A 102 -15.52 19.14 15.34
C ASN A 102 -17.01 18.81 15.44
N ILE A 103 -17.66 19.36 16.46
CA ILE A 103 -19.10 19.29 16.68
C ILE A 103 -19.64 20.71 16.81
N ILE A 104 -20.89 20.89 16.42
CA ILE A 104 -21.66 22.12 16.63
C ILE A 104 -22.50 21.89 17.89
N TYR A 105 -22.24 22.70 18.91
CA TYR A 105 -23.09 22.82 20.08
C TYR A 105 -24.21 23.80 19.79
N GLU A 106 -25.45 23.36 19.95
CA GLU A 106 -26.67 24.13 19.74
C GLU A 106 -27.34 24.37 21.11
N PRO A 107 -26.97 25.45 21.81
CA PRO A 107 -27.57 25.75 23.10
C PRO A 107 -29.09 25.93 22.96
N PRO A 108 -29.86 25.49 23.97
CA PRO A 108 -31.28 25.79 24.03
C PRO A 108 -31.54 27.29 23.98
N ALA A 109 -32.67 27.70 23.39
CA ALA A 109 -33.03 29.11 23.22
C ALA A 109 -32.99 29.92 24.53
N CYS A 110 -33.32 29.30 25.66
CA CYS A 110 -33.28 29.93 27.00
C CYS A 110 -31.87 30.36 27.45
N LEU A 111 -30.80 29.83 26.85
CA LEU A 111 -29.42 30.26 27.14
C LEU A 111 -29.00 31.50 26.31
N GLY A 112 -29.80 31.93 25.33
CA GLY A 112 -29.56 33.14 24.54
C GLY A 112 -28.22 33.20 23.80
N SER A 113 -27.56 32.05 23.61
CA SER A 113 -26.21 31.96 23.06
C SER A 113 -26.26 31.43 21.63
N PRO A 114 -25.41 31.92 20.70
CA PRO A 114 -25.35 31.37 19.35
C PRO A 114 -24.72 29.97 19.36
N PRO A 115 -25.00 29.12 18.36
CA PRO A 115 -24.29 27.87 18.17
C PRO A 115 -22.77 28.08 18.09
N ARG A 116 -22.01 27.13 18.64
CA ARG A 116 -20.54 27.20 18.68
C ARG A 116 -19.91 25.87 18.25
N VAL A 117 -18.81 25.97 17.51
CA VAL A 117 -18.03 24.80 17.12
C VAL A 117 -17.02 24.47 18.22
N PHE A 118 -16.97 23.21 18.61
CA PHE A 118 -15.97 22.70 19.54
C PHE A 118 -15.30 21.45 18.99
N ARG A 119 -14.02 21.27 19.32
CA ARG A 119 -13.30 20.03 19.07
C ARG A 119 -13.48 19.08 20.25
N VAL A 120 -13.83 17.82 19.97
CA VAL A 120 -14.05 16.78 20.98
C VAL A 120 -12.72 16.20 21.45
N ASN A 121 -12.51 16.21 22.77
CA ASN A 121 -11.37 15.56 23.42
C ASN A 121 -11.68 14.10 23.77
N GLY A 122 -12.93 13.82 24.13
CA GLY A 122 -13.39 12.47 24.47
C GLY A 122 -14.75 12.50 25.14
N LEU A 123 -15.11 11.39 25.80
CA LEU A 123 -16.33 11.26 26.58
C LEU A 123 -16.05 11.43 28.08
N CYS A 124 -17.02 11.99 28.80
CA CYS A 124 -16.97 12.06 30.27
C CYS A 124 -17.06 10.67 30.89
N LYS A 125 -16.54 10.48 32.11
CA LYS A 125 -16.54 9.16 32.78
C LYS A 125 -17.91 8.75 33.30
N VAL A 126 -18.77 9.73 33.57
CA VAL A 126 -20.09 9.53 34.16
C VAL A 126 -21.15 10.32 33.38
N PRO A 127 -22.45 9.97 33.50
CA PRO A 127 -23.56 10.65 32.83
C PRO A 127 -23.71 12.13 33.18
N ALA A 128 -24.47 12.87 32.38
CA ALA A 128 -24.79 14.29 32.64
C ALA A 128 -25.47 14.52 34.00
N SER A 129 -26.21 13.54 34.51
CA SER A 129 -26.86 13.55 35.82
C SER A 129 -25.89 13.52 37.00
N THR A 130 -24.65 13.08 36.80
CA THR A 130 -23.63 12.93 37.86
C THR A 130 -22.31 13.60 37.52
N GLN A 131 -22.08 13.99 36.27
CA GLN A 131 -20.89 14.72 35.84
C GLN A 131 -20.92 16.12 36.44
N THR A 132 -19.97 16.41 37.33
CA THR A 132 -19.84 17.72 37.97
C THR A 132 -18.87 18.63 37.23
N PHE A 133 -19.03 19.92 37.46
CA PHE A 133 -18.07 20.96 37.11
C PHE A 133 -18.23 22.13 38.10
N GLU A 134 -17.21 22.98 38.18
CA GLU A 134 -17.23 24.17 39.03
C GLU A 134 -17.72 25.40 38.24
N LEU A 135 -18.68 26.12 38.81
CA LEU A 135 -19.15 27.41 38.31
C LEU A 135 -19.22 28.39 39.48
N ASP A 136 -18.48 29.50 39.39
CA ASP A 136 -18.42 30.56 40.40
C ASP A 136 -18.16 30.04 41.83
N GLY A 137 -17.26 29.06 41.97
CA GLY A 137 -16.89 28.45 43.26
C GLY A 137 -17.89 27.42 43.80
N LYS A 138 -18.96 27.11 43.05
CA LYS A 138 -19.95 26.09 43.40
C LYS A 138 -19.84 24.89 42.47
N GLU A 139 -19.71 23.70 43.04
CA GLU A 139 -19.81 22.45 42.29
C GLU A 139 -21.28 22.13 42.00
N MET A 140 -21.59 21.84 40.74
CA MET A 140 -22.91 21.39 40.32
C MET A 140 -22.81 20.39 39.18
N THR A 141 -23.83 19.56 39.00
CA THR A 141 -23.88 18.63 37.86
C THR A 141 -24.24 19.35 36.56
N VAL A 142 -23.86 18.77 35.43
CA VAL A 142 -24.27 19.25 34.11
C VAL A 142 -25.80 19.31 34.02
N ALA A 143 -26.52 18.28 34.46
CA ALA A 143 -27.97 18.27 34.44
C ALA A 143 -28.60 19.39 35.30
N GLU A 144 -28.07 19.64 36.50
CA GLU A 144 -28.53 20.73 37.38
C GLU A 144 -28.29 22.10 36.77
N TYR A 145 -27.15 22.31 36.11
CA TYR A 145 -26.86 23.56 35.42
C TYR A 145 -27.92 23.88 34.36
N TYR A 146 -28.21 22.94 33.45
CA TYR A 146 -29.23 23.17 32.42
C TYR A 146 -30.62 23.37 33.04
N LYS A 147 -30.96 22.61 34.09
CA LYS A 147 -32.23 22.78 34.82
C LYS A 147 -32.35 24.18 35.44
N SER A 148 -31.27 24.71 36.02
CA SER A 148 -31.22 26.09 36.57
C SER A 148 -31.40 27.16 35.49
N ARG A 149 -31.06 26.84 34.24
CA ARG A 149 -31.25 27.66 33.04
C ARG A 149 -32.57 27.36 32.32
N GLN A 150 -33.54 26.78 33.02
CA GLN A 150 -34.89 26.46 32.50
C GLN A 150 -34.89 25.45 31.34
N TYR A 151 -33.88 24.57 31.25
CA TYR A 151 -33.83 23.49 30.26
C TYR A 151 -33.68 22.13 30.93
N ASN A 152 -34.71 21.29 30.80
CA ASN A 152 -34.66 19.90 31.29
C ASN A 152 -34.05 19.00 30.21
N LEU A 153 -32.89 18.40 30.50
CA LEU A 153 -32.28 17.43 29.58
C LEU A 153 -33.23 16.26 29.31
N LYS A 154 -33.37 15.86 28.04
CA LYS A 154 -34.19 14.70 27.67
C LYS A 154 -33.51 13.40 28.05
N PHE A 155 -32.18 13.34 27.92
CA PHE A 155 -31.37 12.15 28.15
C PHE A 155 -30.25 12.38 29.21
N PRO A 156 -30.61 12.68 30.48
CA PRO A 156 -29.61 13.00 31.52
C PRO A 156 -28.69 11.82 31.89
N ASN A 157 -29.06 10.59 31.53
CA ASN A 157 -28.28 9.38 31.79
C ASN A 157 -27.24 9.08 30.68
N LEU A 158 -27.18 9.88 29.63
CA LEU A 158 -26.09 9.78 28.65
C LEU A 158 -24.83 10.52 29.14
N LEU A 159 -23.68 10.06 28.67
CA LEU A 159 -22.40 10.74 28.87
C LEU A 159 -22.39 12.12 28.21
N CYS A 160 -21.56 13.02 28.72
CA CYS A 160 -21.27 14.30 28.08
C CYS A 160 -20.02 14.22 27.20
N LEU A 161 -19.94 15.10 26.20
CA LEU A 161 -18.69 15.35 25.47
C LEU A 161 -17.79 16.25 26.32
N HIS A 162 -16.51 15.87 26.45
CA HIS A 162 -15.47 16.78 26.91
C HIS A 162 -14.87 17.49 25.70
N VAL A 163 -14.90 18.81 25.71
CA VAL A 163 -14.55 19.61 24.52
C VAL A 163 -13.63 20.79 24.83
N GLY A 164 -13.05 21.40 23.80
CA GLY A 164 -12.23 22.61 23.95
C GLY A 164 -10.84 22.32 24.52
N PRO A 165 -10.19 23.27 25.22
CA PRO A 165 -8.87 23.03 25.80
C PRO A 165 -8.87 21.85 26.78
N PRO A 166 -7.97 20.86 26.67
CA PRO A 166 -8.02 19.64 27.48
C PRO A 166 -7.96 19.87 29.01
N LEU A 167 -7.31 20.95 29.43
CA LEU A 167 -7.19 21.34 30.84
C LEU A 167 -8.45 22.06 31.38
N LYS A 168 -9.41 22.42 30.51
CA LYS A 168 -10.67 23.04 30.91
C LYS A 168 -11.77 21.99 31.01
N HIS A 169 -12.61 22.11 32.03
CA HIS A 169 -13.75 21.22 32.29
C HIS A 169 -15.01 21.66 31.52
N ILE A 170 -14.94 21.69 30.18
CA ILE A 170 -16.08 22.05 29.34
C ILE A 170 -16.83 20.78 28.94
N TYR A 171 -18.02 20.59 29.50
CA TYR A 171 -18.85 19.41 29.29
C TYR A 171 -20.15 19.78 28.59
N LEU A 172 -20.42 19.13 27.46
CA LEU A 172 -21.62 19.37 26.65
C LEU A 172 -22.51 18.12 26.61
N PRO A 173 -23.80 18.22 26.95
CA PRO A 173 -24.75 17.14 26.74
C PRO A 173 -24.80 16.71 25.27
N ILE A 174 -24.75 15.40 25.03
CA ILE A 174 -24.78 14.81 23.68
C ILE A 174 -26.02 15.26 22.89
N GLU A 175 -27.16 15.42 23.56
CA GLU A 175 -28.43 15.80 22.92
C GLU A 175 -28.46 17.21 22.32
N LEU A 176 -27.50 18.06 22.70
CA LEU A 176 -27.36 19.43 22.24
C LEU A 176 -26.23 19.57 21.21
N CYS A 177 -25.71 18.46 20.70
CA CYS A 177 -24.54 18.42 19.85
C CYS A 177 -24.84 17.70 18.53
N ARG A 178 -24.30 18.23 17.44
CA ARG A 178 -24.29 17.57 16.12
C ARG A 178 -22.90 17.60 15.50
N ILE A 179 -22.64 16.64 14.63
CA ILE A 179 -21.37 16.51 13.91
C ILE A 179 -21.30 17.62 12.85
N GLU A 180 -20.19 18.36 12.81
CA GLU A 180 -19.95 19.40 11.80
C GLU A 180 -19.85 18.79 10.40
N ASP A 181 -20.45 19.45 9.41
CA ASP A 181 -20.39 19.03 8.00
C ASP A 181 -19.01 19.28 7.37
N GLY A 182 -18.65 18.47 6.38
CA GLY A 182 -17.52 18.74 5.49
C GLY A 182 -16.13 18.71 6.14
N GLN A 183 -16.02 18.18 7.35
CA GLN A 183 -14.75 18.08 8.04
C GLN A 183 -13.89 16.93 7.53
N THR A 184 -12.63 17.21 7.21
CA THR A 184 -11.67 16.20 6.78
C THR A 184 -10.96 15.59 7.98
N LEU A 185 -11.07 14.28 8.15
CA LEU A 185 -10.30 13.56 9.16
C LEU A 185 -9.08 12.90 8.54
N ASN A 186 -7.96 12.96 9.27
CA ASN A 186 -6.69 12.34 8.89
C ASN A 186 -6.41 11.12 9.78
N ARG A 187 -7.43 10.26 9.95
CA ARG A 187 -7.29 8.98 10.65
C ARG A 187 -7.44 7.82 9.68
N LYS A 188 -6.92 6.66 10.07
CA LYS A 188 -7.03 5.44 9.28
C LYS A 188 -8.45 4.89 9.33
N ASP A 189 -9.04 4.69 8.16
CA ASP A 189 -10.38 4.11 8.03
C ASP A 189 -10.42 2.66 8.55
N GLY A 190 -11.56 2.28 9.13
CA GLY A 190 -11.82 0.92 9.61
C GLY A 190 -11.95 -0.10 8.47
N ALA A 191 -11.81 -1.40 8.76
CA ALA A 191 -11.82 -2.44 7.72
C ALA A 191 -13.12 -2.47 6.88
N ASN A 192 -14.27 -2.28 7.52
CA ASN A 192 -15.58 -2.25 6.84
C ASN A 192 -15.71 -1.02 5.93
N GLN A 193 -15.34 0.15 6.46
CA GLN A 193 -15.32 1.42 5.75
C GLN A 193 -14.39 1.37 4.52
N VAL A 194 -13.18 0.80 4.67
CA VAL A 194 -12.24 0.57 3.56
C VAL A 194 -12.85 -0.34 2.50
N ALA A 195 -13.51 -1.44 2.90
CA ALA A 195 -14.15 -2.35 1.95
C ALA A 195 -15.27 -1.68 1.16
N ALA A 196 -16.13 -0.89 1.83
CA ALA A 196 -17.19 -0.12 1.20
C ALA A 196 -16.62 0.95 0.23
N MET A 197 -15.59 1.68 0.65
CA MET A 197 -14.91 2.68 -0.18
C MET A 197 -14.29 2.06 -1.43
N ILE A 198 -13.64 0.90 -1.32
CA ILE A 198 -13.06 0.20 -2.47
C ILE A 198 -14.15 -0.17 -3.48
N LYS A 199 -15.29 -0.69 -3.00
CA LYS A 199 -16.42 -1.05 -3.86
C LYS A 199 -16.98 0.19 -4.58
N TYR A 200 -17.08 1.32 -3.89
CA TYR A 200 -17.57 2.58 -4.46
C TYR A 200 -16.62 3.20 -5.49
N ALA A 201 -15.31 3.20 -5.20
CA ALA A 201 -14.31 3.83 -6.05
C ALA A 201 -13.94 3.01 -7.30
N ALA A 202 -14.17 1.69 -7.27
CA ALA A 202 -13.81 0.74 -8.31
C ALA A 202 -14.71 0.81 -9.56
N THR A 203 -14.50 1.85 -10.37
CA THR A 203 -15.31 2.18 -11.54
C THR A 203 -14.59 1.90 -12.86
N SER A 204 -15.36 1.63 -13.91
CA SER A 204 -14.82 1.46 -15.28
C SER A 204 -14.21 2.75 -15.80
N THR A 205 -13.40 2.66 -16.86
CA THR A 205 -12.84 3.85 -17.52
C THR A 205 -13.94 4.80 -18.00
N ASN A 206 -15.02 4.27 -18.59
CA ASN A 206 -16.16 5.06 -19.07
C ASN A 206 -16.86 5.80 -17.92
N GLU A 207 -17.15 5.09 -16.82
CA GLU A 207 -17.80 5.69 -15.66
C GLU A 207 -16.89 6.73 -14.98
N ARG A 208 -15.59 6.42 -14.84
CA ARG A 208 -14.61 7.37 -14.30
C ARG A 208 -14.53 8.63 -15.16
N LYS A 209 -14.43 8.50 -16.49
CA LYS A 209 -14.42 9.61 -17.44
C LYS A 209 -15.68 10.46 -17.29
N ALA A 210 -16.85 9.84 -17.22
CA ALA A 210 -18.13 10.53 -17.02
C ALA A 210 -18.18 11.30 -15.68
N LYS A 211 -17.65 10.72 -14.59
CA LYS A 211 -17.55 11.41 -13.29
C LYS A 211 -16.63 12.63 -13.35
N ILE A 212 -15.49 12.54 -14.06
CA ILE A 212 -14.60 13.70 -14.28
C ILE A 212 -15.35 14.81 -15.03
N ILE A 213 -16.02 14.48 -16.15
CA ILE A 213 -16.76 15.45 -16.97
C ILE A 213 -17.82 16.16 -16.13
N ARG A 214 -18.64 15.41 -15.39
CA ARG A 214 -19.68 15.98 -14.50
C ARG A 214 -19.10 16.94 -13.45
N LEU A 215 -17.92 16.64 -12.90
CA LEU A 215 -17.25 17.54 -11.95
C LEU A 215 -16.71 18.79 -12.65
N MET A 216 -16.15 18.67 -13.85
CA MET A 216 -15.71 19.82 -14.64
C MET A 216 -16.87 20.75 -15.00
N GLU A 217 -18.02 20.18 -15.36
CA GLU A 217 -19.28 20.90 -15.62
C GLU A 217 -19.83 21.55 -14.35
N TYR A 218 -19.72 20.89 -13.20
CA TYR A 218 -20.15 21.43 -11.91
C TYR A 218 -19.33 22.65 -11.49
N PHE A 219 -18.00 22.59 -11.61
CA PHE A 219 -17.13 23.70 -11.19
C PHE A 219 -17.06 24.86 -12.18
N ARG A 220 -17.45 24.67 -13.44
CA ARG A 220 -17.59 25.74 -14.45
C ARG A 220 -16.36 26.65 -14.58
N HIS A 221 -15.16 26.08 -14.55
CA HIS A 221 -13.88 26.83 -14.56
C HIS A 221 -13.82 27.95 -15.62
N ASN A 222 -14.28 27.68 -16.85
CA ASN A 222 -14.25 28.68 -17.94
C ASN A 222 -15.21 29.87 -17.76
N LEU A 223 -16.16 29.80 -16.81
CA LEU A 223 -17.07 30.90 -16.48
C LEU A 223 -16.57 31.73 -15.28
N ASP A 224 -15.51 31.29 -14.60
CA ASP A 224 -14.95 32.03 -13.48
C ASP A 224 -14.17 33.25 -13.98
N PRO A 225 -14.49 34.47 -13.51
CA PRO A 225 -13.80 35.67 -13.96
C PRO A 225 -12.30 35.58 -13.74
N THR A 226 -11.82 35.04 -12.62
CA THR A 226 -10.40 34.94 -12.30
C THR A 226 -9.65 34.12 -13.34
N ILE A 227 -10.22 33.00 -13.80
CA ILE A 227 -9.63 32.17 -14.86
C ILE A 227 -9.44 33.00 -16.14
N SER A 228 -10.48 33.74 -16.55
CA SER A 228 -10.44 34.56 -17.77
C SER A 228 -9.49 35.76 -17.68
N HIS A 229 -9.39 36.44 -16.53
CA HIS A 229 -8.47 37.57 -16.32
C HIS A 229 -6.99 37.16 -16.43
N PHE A 230 -6.67 35.92 -16.08
CA PHE A 230 -5.33 35.35 -16.27
C PHE A 230 -5.08 34.86 -17.71
N GLY A 231 -6.03 35.07 -18.63
CA GLY A 231 -5.93 34.65 -20.03
C GLY A 231 -6.00 33.13 -20.23
N ILE A 232 -6.53 32.39 -19.25
CA ILE A 232 -6.60 30.93 -19.29
C ILE A 232 -7.97 30.50 -19.85
N ARG A 233 -7.96 29.52 -20.74
CA ARG A 233 -9.16 28.82 -21.19
C ARG A 233 -8.90 27.32 -21.22
N LEU A 234 -9.73 26.55 -20.52
CA LEU A 234 -9.65 25.10 -20.52
C LEU A 234 -10.36 24.53 -21.75
N GLY A 235 -9.72 23.54 -22.39
CA GLY A 235 -10.38 22.73 -23.40
C GLY A 235 -11.56 21.94 -22.81
N SER A 236 -12.61 21.75 -23.61
CA SER A 236 -13.79 20.94 -23.27
C SER A 236 -13.50 19.44 -23.27
N ASP A 237 -12.56 19.02 -24.12
CA ASP A 237 -12.35 17.62 -24.43
C ASP A 237 -11.06 17.07 -23.82
N PHE A 238 -11.09 15.77 -23.51
CA PHE A 238 -9.87 15.05 -23.19
C PHE A 238 -8.96 15.04 -24.40
N ILE A 239 -7.69 15.29 -24.15
CA ILE A 239 -6.65 15.19 -25.17
C ILE A 239 -6.54 13.75 -25.65
N VAL A 240 -6.42 13.57 -26.97
CA VAL A 240 -6.17 12.26 -27.59
C VAL A 240 -4.67 12.10 -27.73
N VAL A 241 -4.14 10.97 -27.24
CA VAL A 241 -2.72 10.61 -27.37
C VAL A 241 -2.57 9.40 -28.27
N ASN A 242 -1.51 9.40 -29.07
CA ASN A 242 -1.06 8.20 -29.75
C ASN A 242 -0.38 7.28 -28.74
N THR A 243 -0.66 5.99 -28.83
CA THR A 243 -0.04 4.97 -27.99
C THR A 243 0.69 3.95 -28.85
N ARG A 244 1.66 3.28 -28.24
CA ARG A 244 2.27 2.06 -28.79
C ARG A 244 1.92 0.89 -27.88
N THR A 245 1.82 -0.31 -28.42
CA THR A 245 1.59 -1.52 -27.63
C THR A 245 2.80 -2.43 -27.77
N LEU A 246 3.51 -2.65 -26.67
CA LEU A 246 4.63 -3.59 -26.63
C LEU A 246 4.11 -5.03 -26.66
N ASN A 247 4.76 -5.87 -27.46
CA ASN A 247 4.50 -7.30 -27.46
C ASN A 247 4.91 -7.93 -26.13
N ALA A 248 4.01 -8.70 -25.53
CA ALA A 248 4.30 -9.46 -24.32
C ALA A 248 5.40 -10.51 -24.61
N PRO A 249 6.33 -10.73 -23.67
CA PRO A 249 7.37 -11.74 -23.84
C PRO A 249 6.78 -13.15 -23.79
N GLN A 250 7.48 -14.12 -24.36
CA GLN A 250 7.22 -15.53 -24.10
C GLN A 250 7.88 -15.94 -22.80
N ILE A 251 7.20 -16.76 -22.00
CA ILE A 251 7.70 -17.23 -20.71
C ILE A 251 8.23 -18.65 -20.89
N GLU A 252 9.46 -18.88 -20.49
CA GLU A 252 10.13 -20.18 -20.59
C GLU A 252 10.12 -20.89 -19.24
N TYR A 253 9.53 -22.09 -19.25
CA TYR A 253 9.58 -23.09 -18.20
C TYR A 253 10.44 -24.27 -18.66
N LYS A 254 10.79 -25.19 -17.76
CA LYS A 254 11.72 -26.30 -18.06
C LYS A 254 11.31 -27.12 -19.28
N ASN A 255 10.02 -27.37 -19.44
CA ASN A 255 9.48 -28.30 -20.42
C ASN A 255 8.65 -27.63 -21.54
N ASN A 256 8.31 -26.35 -21.42
CA ASN A 256 7.42 -25.68 -22.39
C ASN A 256 7.51 -24.15 -22.30
N LEU A 257 6.92 -23.48 -23.29
CA LEU A 257 6.75 -22.04 -23.35
C LEU A 257 5.31 -21.65 -23.01
N ALA A 258 5.13 -20.64 -22.16
CA ALA A 258 3.83 -20.03 -21.89
C ALA A 258 3.67 -18.73 -22.68
N SER A 259 2.52 -18.61 -23.35
CA SER A 259 2.12 -17.36 -23.99
C SER A 259 1.39 -16.47 -23.00
N VAL A 260 1.81 -15.21 -22.89
CA VAL A 260 1.13 -14.20 -22.07
C VAL A 260 -0.10 -13.70 -22.83
N ARG A 261 -1.27 -13.76 -22.20
CA ARG A 261 -2.52 -13.21 -22.71
C ARG A 261 -3.12 -12.26 -21.67
N ASN A 262 -3.38 -11.02 -22.08
CA ASN A 262 -3.88 -9.95 -21.20
C ASN A 262 -3.08 -9.85 -19.89
N GLY A 263 -1.75 -9.83 -19.98
CA GLY A 263 -0.84 -9.75 -18.84
C GLY A 263 -0.90 -10.93 -17.87
N SER A 264 -1.38 -12.11 -18.29
CA SER A 264 -1.40 -13.32 -17.46
C SER A 264 -1.09 -14.57 -18.27
N TRP A 265 -0.61 -15.63 -17.60
CA TRP A 265 -0.40 -16.94 -18.21
C TRP A 265 -0.76 -18.06 -17.23
N ARG A 266 -0.95 -19.26 -17.77
CA ARG A 266 -1.22 -20.47 -16.97
C ARG A 266 0.02 -21.36 -16.97
N MET A 267 0.21 -22.10 -15.88
CA MET A 267 1.32 -23.03 -15.68
C MET A 267 0.83 -24.50 -15.68
N ASP A 268 -0.30 -24.78 -16.30
CA ASP A 268 -0.86 -26.13 -16.33
C ASP A 268 0.03 -27.04 -17.18
N GLY A 269 0.47 -28.16 -16.60
CA GLY A 269 1.45 -29.05 -17.23
C GLY A 269 2.88 -28.51 -17.27
N MET A 270 3.16 -27.36 -16.64
CA MET A 270 4.50 -26.75 -16.65
C MET A 270 5.29 -27.09 -15.39
N GLN A 271 6.60 -27.26 -15.59
CA GLN A 271 7.59 -27.52 -14.57
C GLN A 271 8.46 -26.28 -14.34
N PHE A 272 8.78 -25.96 -13.08
CA PHE A 272 9.72 -24.90 -12.75
C PHE A 272 11.04 -25.09 -13.50
N LEU A 273 11.57 -23.98 -14.00
CA LEU A 273 12.77 -23.93 -14.84
C LEU A 273 13.95 -24.65 -14.17
N GLU A 274 14.33 -24.20 -12.96
CA GLU A 274 15.49 -24.71 -12.23
C GLU A 274 15.20 -24.78 -10.71
N PRO A 275 14.41 -25.76 -10.23
CA PRO A 275 14.33 -26.06 -8.80
C PRO A 275 15.65 -26.68 -8.31
N LYS A 276 15.93 -26.58 -7.01
CA LYS A 276 17.11 -27.26 -6.44
C LYS A 276 16.93 -28.79 -6.53
N PRO A 277 17.91 -29.53 -7.10
CA PRO A 277 17.79 -30.96 -7.35
C PRO A 277 18.12 -31.78 -6.09
N LYS A 278 17.52 -31.44 -4.94
CA LYS A 278 17.62 -32.19 -3.70
C LYS A 278 16.25 -32.40 -3.09
N SER A 279 16.07 -33.47 -2.33
CA SER A 279 14.87 -33.62 -1.51
C SER A 279 14.91 -32.59 -0.38
N HIS A 280 13.80 -31.89 -0.18
CA HIS A 280 13.67 -30.85 0.82
C HIS A 280 12.85 -31.33 2.00
N LYS A 281 13.48 -31.35 3.17
CA LYS A 281 12.84 -31.70 4.43
C LYS A 281 11.96 -30.54 4.89
N TRP A 282 10.68 -30.81 5.16
CA TRP A 282 9.71 -29.75 5.44
C TRP A 282 8.71 -30.11 6.52
N ALA A 283 8.14 -29.08 7.14
CA ALA A 283 7.18 -29.22 8.23
C ALA A 283 5.97 -28.31 8.06
N ILE A 284 4.86 -28.66 8.71
CA ILE A 284 3.69 -27.83 8.90
C ILE A 284 3.53 -27.54 10.39
N LEU A 285 3.68 -26.27 10.74
CA LEU A 285 3.42 -25.75 12.08
C LEU A 285 2.02 -25.12 12.10
N TYR A 286 1.14 -25.61 12.97
CA TYR A 286 -0.27 -25.20 12.99
C TYR A 286 -0.79 -24.92 14.40
N GLY A 287 -1.67 -23.91 14.51
CA GLY A 287 -2.33 -23.55 15.76
C GLY A 287 -3.71 -24.22 15.89
N LYS A 288 -4.68 -23.50 16.45
CA LYS A 288 -6.06 -23.98 16.63
C LYS A 288 -6.83 -24.10 15.29
N ILE A 289 -6.62 -25.20 14.57
CA ILE A 289 -7.31 -25.61 13.33
C ILE A 289 -7.60 -27.12 13.39
N ASN A 290 -8.68 -27.57 12.75
CA ASN A 290 -8.97 -29.01 12.62
C ASN A 290 -7.85 -29.71 11.84
N TYR A 291 -7.30 -30.78 12.42
CA TYR A 291 -6.20 -31.57 11.86
C TYR A 291 -6.48 -32.10 10.44
N LEU A 292 -7.74 -32.39 10.10
CA LEU A 292 -8.12 -32.85 8.77
C LEU A 292 -7.72 -31.84 7.68
N TYR A 293 -7.88 -30.54 7.93
CA TYR A 293 -7.45 -29.50 6.98
C TYR A 293 -5.94 -29.44 6.83
N VAL A 294 -5.19 -29.74 7.89
CA VAL A 294 -3.72 -29.80 7.86
C VAL A 294 -3.25 -31.00 7.04
N ASP A 295 -3.93 -32.14 7.17
CA ASP A 295 -3.64 -33.33 6.37
C ASP A 295 -3.96 -33.14 4.88
N GLU A 296 -5.11 -32.55 4.57
CA GLU A 296 -5.49 -32.20 3.19
C GLU A 296 -4.51 -31.20 2.57
N LEU A 297 -4.07 -30.19 3.33
CA LEU A 297 -3.02 -29.27 2.88
C LEU A 297 -1.74 -30.03 2.47
N GLN A 298 -1.28 -30.98 3.30
CA GLN A 298 -0.10 -31.78 2.98
C GLN A 298 -0.28 -32.56 1.66
N LYS A 299 -1.41 -33.26 1.51
CA LYS A 299 -1.71 -34.04 0.31
C LYS A 299 -1.67 -33.16 -0.95
N MET A 300 -2.33 -32.00 -0.91
CA MET A 300 -2.37 -31.08 -2.03
C MET A 300 -1.00 -30.47 -2.36
N VAL A 301 -0.21 -30.13 -1.33
CA VAL A 301 1.17 -29.63 -1.49
C VAL A 301 2.04 -30.66 -2.18
N ILE A 302 2.04 -31.91 -1.73
CA ILE A 302 2.84 -33.00 -2.33
C ILE A 302 2.38 -33.31 -3.76
N GLN A 303 1.06 -33.37 -3.98
CA GLN A 303 0.55 -33.64 -5.32
C GLN A 303 0.96 -32.54 -6.31
N LYS A 304 0.86 -31.28 -5.89
CA LYS A 304 1.22 -30.15 -6.74
C LYS A 304 2.73 -30.01 -6.90
N SER A 305 3.53 -30.24 -5.85
CA SER A 305 5.00 -30.13 -5.89
C SER A 305 5.61 -31.08 -6.91
N ARG A 306 5.11 -32.33 -6.98
CA ARG A 306 5.50 -33.30 -8.01
C ARG A 306 5.20 -32.80 -9.43
N LYS A 307 4.02 -32.20 -9.64
CA LYS A 307 3.62 -31.65 -10.96
C LYS A 307 4.53 -30.50 -11.41
N VAL A 308 5.04 -29.71 -10.45
CA VAL A 308 5.93 -28.56 -10.70
C VAL A 308 7.38 -28.88 -10.35
N ASN A 309 7.78 -30.16 -10.44
CA ASN A 309 9.15 -30.67 -10.20
C ASN A 309 9.88 -30.11 -8.96
N LEU A 310 9.14 -29.75 -7.92
CA LEU A 310 9.68 -29.33 -6.63
C LEU A 310 9.77 -30.53 -5.69
N CYS A 311 11.00 -30.93 -5.35
CA CYS A 311 11.28 -32.13 -4.57
C CYS A 311 11.09 -31.90 -3.07
N LEU A 312 9.85 -31.94 -2.58
CA LEU A 312 9.54 -32.00 -1.14
C LEU A 312 9.50 -33.46 -0.66
N ASP A 313 10.01 -33.74 0.53
CA ASP A 313 9.88 -35.05 1.17
C ASP A 313 8.41 -35.51 1.21
N ALA A 314 8.14 -36.80 0.98
CA ALA A 314 6.78 -37.31 0.82
C ALA A 314 5.85 -37.09 2.03
N LYS A 315 6.42 -36.92 3.22
CA LYS A 315 5.70 -36.67 4.47
C LYS A 315 6.28 -35.43 5.15
N ALA A 316 5.42 -34.49 5.51
CA ALA A 316 5.82 -33.35 6.34
C ALA A 316 5.75 -33.75 7.81
N GLU A 317 6.64 -33.19 8.64
CA GLU A 317 6.43 -33.20 10.08
C GLU A 317 5.34 -32.19 10.46
N LYS A 318 4.35 -32.59 11.26
CA LYS A 318 3.22 -31.73 11.64
C LYS A 318 3.27 -31.48 13.13
N LEU A 319 3.51 -30.23 13.54
CA LEU A 319 3.60 -29.85 14.96
C LEU A 319 2.53 -28.82 15.30
N TYR A 320 1.90 -29.00 16.47
CA TYR A 320 0.95 -28.04 17.04
C TYR A 320 1.70 -27.02 17.90
N TYR A 321 1.31 -25.75 17.82
CA TYR A 321 1.71 -24.74 18.80
C TYR A 321 0.48 -24.16 19.50
N LYS A 322 0.57 -24.03 20.82
CA LYS A 322 -0.50 -23.46 21.64
C LYS A 322 -0.50 -21.94 21.57
N ASP A 323 0.67 -21.33 21.70
CA ASP A 323 0.85 -19.88 21.68
C ASP A 323 2.26 -19.49 21.19
N GLU A 324 2.51 -18.18 21.09
CA GLU A 324 3.74 -17.63 20.53
C GLU A 324 5.01 -17.93 21.35
N ARG A 325 4.89 -18.32 22.62
CA ARG A 325 6.02 -18.63 23.51
C ARG A 325 6.70 -19.94 23.13
N GLU A 326 5.94 -20.88 22.56
CA GLU A 326 6.46 -22.19 22.12
C GLU A 326 7.29 -22.10 20.83
N LEU A 327 7.13 -21.02 20.04
CA LEU A 327 7.77 -20.88 18.73
C LEU A 327 9.30 -20.97 18.79
N ASP A 328 9.94 -20.49 19.85
CA ASP A 328 11.40 -20.56 19.97
C ASP A 328 11.91 -21.98 20.16
N ALA A 329 11.20 -22.80 20.93
CA ALA A 329 11.57 -24.21 21.11
C ALA A 329 11.38 -24.99 19.81
N LEU A 330 10.27 -24.72 19.11
CA LEU A 330 9.94 -25.35 17.84
C LEU A 330 10.90 -24.96 16.72
N PHE A 331 11.28 -23.68 16.62
CA PHE A 331 12.26 -23.24 15.63
C PHE A 331 13.67 -23.75 15.91
N ARG A 332 14.08 -23.86 17.19
CA ARG A 332 15.31 -24.58 17.57
C ARG A 332 15.26 -26.05 17.17
N TYR A 333 14.12 -26.71 17.39
CA TYR A 333 13.91 -28.09 16.95
C TYR A 333 14.06 -28.22 15.43
N PHE A 334 13.41 -27.36 14.65
CA PHE A 334 13.54 -27.40 13.18
C PHE A 334 14.96 -27.11 12.70
N LYS A 335 15.67 -26.19 13.36
CA LYS A 335 17.08 -25.89 13.04
C LYS A 335 17.99 -27.07 13.30
N LYS A 336 17.87 -27.68 14.49
CA LYS A 336 18.64 -28.85 14.91
C LYS A 336 18.42 -30.04 13.98
N ASN A 337 17.17 -30.24 13.55
CA ASN A 337 16.77 -31.34 12.67
C ASN A 337 16.89 -31.01 11.16
N GLN A 338 17.54 -29.90 10.81
CA GLN A 338 17.87 -29.49 9.45
C GLN A 338 16.68 -29.42 8.49
N PHE A 339 15.57 -28.83 8.93
CA PHE A 339 14.44 -28.55 8.04
C PHE A 339 14.78 -27.44 7.03
N ASP A 340 14.49 -27.68 5.76
CA ASP A 340 14.71 -26.72 4.67
C ASP A 340 13.63 -25.64 4.63
N VAL A 341 12.36 -25.99 4.91
CA VAL A 341 11.24 -25.03 4.93
C VAL A 341 10.13 -25.44 5.88
N VAL A 342 9.57 -24.45 6.59
CA VAL A 342 8.43 -24.65 7.51
C VAL A 342 7.22 -23.86 7.04
N PHE A 343 6.10 -24.55 6.80
CA PHE A 343 4.82 -23.95 6.48
C PHE A 343 4.13 -23.59 7.81
N VAL A 344 3.81 -22.32 8.02
CA VAL A 344 3.23 -21.86 9.30
C VAL A 344 1.80 -21.39 9.07
N ILE A 345 0.82 -22.12 9.61
CA ILE A 345 -0.59 -21.72 9.54
C ILE A 345 -0.84 -20.67 10.62
N ILE A 346 -1.14 -19.44 10.23
CA ILE A 346 -1.34 -18.30 11.13
C ILE A 346 -2.82 -17.87 11.19
N PRO A 347 -3.29 -17.27 12.29
CA PRO A 347 -4.62 -16.68 12.37
C PRO A 347 -4.88 -15.61 11.30
N ASN A 348 -6.15 -15.29 11.08
CA ASN A 348 -6.56 -14.33 10.03
C ASN A 348 -6.22 -12.87 10.38
N SER A 349 -6.16 -12.57 11.68
CA SER A 349 -5.89 -11.28 12.32
C SER A 349 -4.80 -11.42 13.40
N GLY A 350 -4.30 -10.28 13.88
CA GLY A 350 -3.24 -10.23 14.90
C GLY A 350 -1.83 -10.19 14.32
N HIS A 351 -0.84 -10.26 15.22
CA HIS A 351 0.57 -9.98 14.92
C HIS A 351 1.45 -11.23 14.81
N LEU A 352 0.85 -12.44 14.79
CA LEU A 352 1.61 -13.69 14.79
C LEU A 352 2.54 -13.82 13.57
N TYR A 353 2.13 -13.28 12.42
CA TYR A 353 3.02 -13.22 11.24
C TYR A 353 4.34 -12.52 11.58
N ASP A 354 4.26 -11.39 12.29
CA ASP A 354 5.42 -10.57 12.60
C ASP A 354 6.36 -11.31 13.55
N VAL A 355 5.79 -11.92 14.60
CA VAL A 355 6.52 -12.74 15.58
C VAL A 355 7.23 -13.93 14.92
N VAL A 356 6.53 -14.64 14.04
CA VAL A 356 7.11 -15.77 13.28
C VAL A 356 8.30 -15.32 12.46
N LYS A 357 8.20 -14.18 11.76
CA LYS A 357 9.30 -13.67 10.93
C LYS A 357 10.48 -13.17 11.75
N GLN A 358 10.24 -12.45 12.84
CA GLN A 358 11.29 -12.00 13.75
C GLN A 358 12.07 -13.20 14.32
N LYS A 359 11.38 -14.18 14.91
CA LYS A 359 12.05 -15.37 15.48
C LYS A 359 12.78 -16.17 14.40
N ALA A 360 12.10 -16.49 13.30
CA ALA A 360 12.67 -17.34 12.26
C ALA A 360 13.89 -16.72 11.57
N GLU A 361 13.91 -15.40 11.32
CA GLU A 361 14.90 -14.76 10.45
C GLU A 361 16.00 -14.04 11.25
N LEU A 362 15.68 -13.49 12.43
CA LEU A 362 16.65 -12.78 13.29
C LEU A 362 17.33 -13.69 14.32
N GLN A 363 16.69 -14.80 14.72
CA GLN A 363 17.17 -15.62 15.85
C GLN A 363 17.55 -17.05 15.48
N HIS A 364 16.75 -17.74 14.65
CA HIS A 364 16.93 -19.18 14.40
C HIS A 364 17.46 -19.52 13.00
N GLY A 365 17.24 -18.66 12.00
CA GLY A 365 17.68 -18.86 10.63
C GLY A 365 16.92 -19.99 9.94
N ILE A 366 15.59 -19.91 9.96
CA ILE A 366 14.65 -20.88 9.40
C ILE A 366 13.82 -20.24 8.27
N LEU A 367 13.74 -20.94 7.16
CA LEU A 367 12.92 -20.53 6.02
C LEU A 367 11.44 -20.85 6.31
N THR A 368 10.59 -19.83 6.26
CA THR A 368 9.16 -19.99 6.60
C THR A 368 8.22 -19.52 5.49
N GLN A 369 7.15 -20.28 5.28
CA GLN A 369 6.02 -19.95 4.40
C GLN A 369 4.73 -19.86 5.21
N CYS A 370 4.33 -18.65 5.58
CA CYS A 370 3.09 -18.45 6.34
C CYS A 370 1.85 -18.56 5.44
N ILE A 371 0.78 -19.19 5.94
CA ILE A 371 -0.51 -19.35 5.27
C ILE A 371 -1.61 -18.95 6.25
N LYS A 372 -2.56 -18.10 5.83
CA LYS A 372 -3.69 -17.74 6.70
C LYS A 372 -4.61 -18.94 6.92
N GLN A 373 -5.12 -19.07 8.14
CA GLN A 373 -6.05 -20.13 8.53
C GLN A 373 -7.26 -20.23 7.60
N ILE A 374 -7.90 -19.10 7.25
CA ILE A 374 -9.05 -19.10 6.31
C ILE A 374 -8.69 -19.62 4.92
N THR A 375 -7.43 -19.47 4.50
CA THR A 375 -6.98 -20.00 3.21
C THR A 375 -6.94 -21.52 3.25
N VAL A 376 -6.47 -22.11 4.35
CA VAL A 376 -6.42 -23.56 4.54
C VAL A 376 -7.82 -24.14 4.68
N GLU A 377 -8.68 -23.50 5.48
CA GLU A 377 -10.02 -24.03 5.79
C GLU A 377 -11.04 -23.84 4.65
N ARG A 378 -10.99 -22.71 3.92
CA ARG A 378 -12.08 -22.32 3.01
C ARG A 378 -11.67 -22.06 1.56
N LYS A 379 -10.38 -21.88 1.29
CA LYS A 379 -9.90 -21.47 -0.05
C LYS A 379 -8.82 -22.39 -0.61
N CYS A 380 -8.54 -23.51 0.03
CA CYS A 380 -7.48 -24.41 -0.37
C CYS A 380 -7.87 -25.10 -1.69
N ASN A 381 -7.15 -24.80 -2.75
CA ASN A 381 -7.36 -25.39 -4.07
C ASN A 381 -6.04 -25.46 -4.86
N ALA A 382 -6.01 -26.19 -5.97
CA ALA A 382 -4.79 -26.43 -6.74
C ALA A 382 -4.10 -25.15 -7.26
N GLN A 383 -4.86 -24.08 -7.53
CA GLN A 383 -4.33 -22.79 -7.96
C GLN A 383 -3.66 -22.05 -6.78
N VAL A 384 -4.29 -22.06 -5.61
CA VAL A 384 -3.72 -21.48 -4.38
C VAL A 384 -2.43 -22.19 -4.00
N ILE A 385 -2.41 -23.52 -4.03
CA ILE A 385 -1.19 -24.29 -3.77
C ILE A 385 -0.12 -24.00 -4.82
N GLY A 386 -0.46 -23.92 -6.10
CA GLY A 386 0.48 -23.52 -7.16
C GLY A 386 1.15 -22.16 -6.86
N ASN A 387 0.37 -21.16 -6.46
CA ASN A 387 0.89 -19.84 -6.09
C ASN A 387 1.75 -19.86 -4.80
N ILE A 388 1.45 -20.75 -3.86
CA ILE A 388 2.30 -20.97 -2.68
C ILE A 388 3.64 -21.58 -3.11
N LEU A 389 3.61 -22.59 -3.99
CA LEU A 389 4.81 -23.28 -4.44
C LEU A 389 5.73 -22.40 -5.30
N LEU A 390 5.20 -21.43 -6.05
CA LEU A 390 6.01 -20.39 -6.70
C LEU A 390 6.92 -19.67 -5.69
N LYS A 391 6.38 -19.32 -4.51
CA LYS A 391 7.13 -18.65 -3.44
C LYS A 391 8.11 -19.61 -2.77
N VAL A 392 7.68 -20.85 -2.51
CA VAL A 392 8.52 -21.86 -1.86
C VAL A 392 9.72 -22.21 -2.72
N ASN A 393 9.54 -22.45 -4.02
CA ASN A 393 10.65 -22.71 -4.93
C ASN A 393 11.64 -21.53 -4.95
N SER A 394 11.14 -20.31 -5.07
CA SER A 394 11.96 -19.09 -5.01
C SER A 394 12.77 -19.01 -3.72
N LYS A 395 12.13 -19.23 -2.57
CA LYS A 395 12.76 -19.22 -1.25
C LYS A 395 13.83 -20.29 -1.06
N LEU A 396 13.67 -21.43 -1.71
CA LEU A 396 14.65 -22.52 -1.77
C LEU A 396 15.72 -22.25 -2.84
N ASN A 397 15.83 -21.01 -3.33
CA ASN A 397 16.76 -20.56 -4.38
C ASN A 397 16.58 -21.27 -5.74
N GLY A 398 15.36 -21.71 -6.03
CA GLY A 398 14.99 -22.21 -7.35
C GLY A 398 14.42 -21.12 -8.26
N THR A 399 14.58 -21.29 -9.57
CA THR A 399 14.04 -20.39 -10.59
C THR A 399 12.72 -20.94 -11.12
N ASN A 400 11.64 -20.16 -11.04
CA ASN A 400 10.32 -20.58 -11.52
C ASN A 400 10.24 -20.60 -13.05
N HIS A 401 10.61 -19.49 -13.68
CA HIS A 401 10.57 -19.26 -15.11
C HIS A 401 11.57 -18.16 -15.49
N LYS A 402 11.93 -18.10 -16.77
CA LYS A 402 12.62 -16.95 -17.36
C LYS A 402 11.84 -16.42 -18.56
N LEU A 403 12.27 -15.31 -19.13
CA LEU A 403 11.77 -14.88 -20.44
C LEU A 403 12.51 -15.68 -21.50
N ARG A 404 11.80 -16.15 -22.54
CA ARG A 404 12.44 -16.73 -23.72
C ARG A 404 13.35 -15.67 -24.33
N ASP A 405 14.54 -16.09 -24.73
CA ASP A 405 15.62 -15.21 -25.18
C ASP A 405 15.16 -14.26 -26.31
N ASP A 406 14.83 -13.03 -25.91
CA ASP A 406 14.80 -11.81 -26.74
C ASP A 406 16.05 -10.96 -26.36
N LEU A 407 17.13 -11.66 -25.99
CA LEU A 407 18.36 -11.15 -25.36
C LEU A 407 19.19 -10.21 -26.27
N HIS A 408 18.75 -9.96 -27.50
CA HIS A 408 19.32 -8.90 -28.34
C HIS A 408 19.07 -7.50 -27.77
N CYS A 409 18.13 -7.33 -26.84
CA CYS A 409 17.79 -6.03 -26.24
C CYS A 409 18.43 -5.76 -24.86
N LEU A 410 19.04 -6.76 -24.21
CA LEU A 410 19.56 -6.61 -22.86
C LEU A 410 21.09 -6.48 -22.88
N PRO A 411 21.67 -5.46 -22.20
CA PRO A 411 23.11 -5.43 -22.01
C PRO A 411 23.56 -6.69 -21.26
N LYS A 412 24.62 -7.35 -21.75
CA LYS A 412 25.20 -8.51 -21.08
C LYS A 412 25.67 -8.13 -19.67
N LYS A 413 25.64 -9.10 -18.74
CA LYS A 413 26.04 -8.94 -17.33
C LYS A 413 25.36 -7.74 -16.65
N THR A 414 24.03 -7.74 -16.66
CA THR A 414 23.23 -6.70 -16.02
C THR A 414 22.79 -7.12 -14.61
N MET A 415 22.99 -6.25 -13.63
CA MET A 415 22.38 -6.33 -12.31
C MET A 415 21.16 -5.40 -12.24
N PHE A 416 20.00 -5.95 -11.91
CA PHE A 416 18.77 -5.18 -11.69
C PHE A 416 18.62 -4.85 -10.22
N LEU A 417 18.64 -3.57 -9.89
CA LEU A 417 18.53 -3.05 -8.53
C LEU A 417 17.17 -2.36 -8.38
N GLY A 418 16.45 -2.64 -7.29
CA GLY A 418 15.23 -1.95 -6.92
C GLY A 418 15.35 -1.39 -5.52
N ALA A 419 14.77 -0.21 -5.26
CA ALA A 419 14.74 0.38 -3.93
C ALA A 419 13.42 1.08 -3.61
N ASP A 420 12.98 0.92 -2.37
CA ASP A 420 11.78 1.54 -1.79
C ASP A 420 12.07 2.00 -0.37
N VAL A 421 11.47 3.13 0.02
CA VAL A 421 11.53 3.65 1.40
C VAL A 421 10.10 3.73 1.94
N THR A 422 9.87 3.06 3.06
CA THR A 422 8.57 3.05 3.72
C THR A 422 8.61 3.94 4.96
N HIS A 423 7.80 4.99 4.96
CA HIS A 423 7.59 5.87 6.10
C HIS A 423 6.48 5.36 7.04
N SER A 424 6.52 5.85 8.26
CA SER A 424 5.46 5.65 9.24
C SER A 424 4.33 6.66 9.00
N SER A 425 3.20 6.49 9.67
CA SER A 425 2.12 7.49 9.59
C SER A 425 2.64 8.88 10.00
N PRO A 426 2.12 9.98 9.44
CA PRO A 426 2.59 11.34 9.78
C PRO A 426 2.56 11.67 11.27
N ASP A 427 1.67 11.02 12.03
CA ASP A 427 1.52 11.17 13.49
C ASP A 427 2.53 10.34 14.31
N GLN A 428 3.31 9.47 13.65
CA GLN A 428 4.27 8.56 14.25
C GLN A 428 5.70 8.90 13.83
N ARG A 429 6.09 10.16 13.98
CA ARG A 429 7.42 10.66 13.55
C ARG A 429 8.59 10.03 14.29
N GLU A 430 8.35 9.49 15.49
CA GLU A 430 9.37 8.79 16.29
C GLU A 430 9.79 7.45 15.69
N ILE A 431 8.95 6.85 14.83
CA ILE A 431 9.23 5.57 14.21
C ILE A 431 10.13 5.80 12.98
N PRO A 432 11.29 5.13 12.86
CA PRO A 432 12.19 5.30 11.74
C PRO A 432 11.57 4.88 10.40
N SER A 433 12.11 5.45 9.33
CA SER A 433 11.83 4.99 7.97
C SER A 433 12.59 3.70 7.71
N VAL A 434 11.98 2.80 6.95
CA VAL A 434 12.60 1.52 6.58
C VAL A 434 12.96 1.56 5.11
N VAL A 435 14.24 1.35 4.82
CA VAL A 435 14.76 1.16 3.46
C VAL A 435 14.72 -0.32 3.12
N GLY A 436 14.25 -0.65 1.93
CA GLY A 436 14.38 -1.98 1.33
C GLY A 436 15.03 -1.86 -0.05
N VAL A 437 16.10 -2.62 -0.27
CA VAL A 437 16.79 -2.70 -1.56
C VAL A 437 16.87 -4.16 -1.97
N ALA A 438 16.51 -4.47 -3.21
CA ALA A 438 16.61 -5.81 -3.79
C ALA A 438 17.50 -5.76 -5.04
N ALA A 439 18.42 -6.71 -5.19
CA ALA A 439 19.27 -6.81 -6.39
C ALA A 439 19.20 -8.20 -6.98
N SER A 440 19.13 -8.29 -8.31
CA SER A 440 19.23 -9.58 -8.99
C SER A 440 20.64 -10.14 -8.84
N HIS A 441 20.75 -11.45 -8.67
CA HIS A 441 22.04 -12.16 -8.66
C HIS A 441 22.12 -13.24 -9.74
N ASP A 442 21.10 -13.34 -10.57
CA ASP A 442 21.05 -14.13 -11.80
C ASP A 442 21.00 -13.21 -13.04
N PRO A 443 21.38 -13.71 -14.23
CA PRO A 443 21.41 -12.91 -15.45
C PRO A 443 20.02 -12.63 -16.03
N PHE A 444 18.97 -13.36 -15.62
CA PHE A 444 17.62 -13.24 -16.15
C PHE A 444 16.75 -12.24 -15.37
N GLY A 445 17.20 -11.82 -14.18
CA GLY A 445 16.41 -11.02 -13.26
C GLY A 445 15.25 -11.80 -12.64
N ALA A 446 15.45 -13.10 -12.37
CA ALA A 446 14.49 -14.00 -11.74
C ALA A 446 14.72 -14.18 -10.22
N SER A 447 15.96 -14.02 -9.77
CA SER A 447 16.46 -14.35 -8.44
C SER A 447 17.18 -13.15 -7.83
N TYR A 448 16.79 -12.79 -6.61
CA TYR A 448 17.19 -11.56 -5.94
C TYR A 448 17.69 -11.82 -4.51
N ASN A 449 18.60 -11.00 -4.05
CA ASN A 449 18.88 -10.86 -2.62
C ASN A 449 18.38 -9.49 -2.13
N MET A 450 18.13 -9.35 -0.84
CA MET A 450 17.68 -8.09 -0.25
C MET A 450 18.64 -7.55 0.80
N GLN A 451 18.63 -6.23 0.96
CA GLN A 451 19.18 -5.49 2.07
C GLN A 451 18.08 -4.59 2.65
N TYR A 452 18.08 -4.41 3.98
CA TYR A 452 17.22 -3.43 4.62
C TYR A 452 18.04 -2.55 5.56
N ARG A 453 17.60 -1.31 5.77
CA ARG A 453 18.20 -0.37 6.73
C ARG A 453 17.13 0.41 7.45
N LEU A 454 17.47 0.89 8.64
CA LEU A 454 16.68 1.90 9.34
C LEU A 454 17.37 3.24 9.16
N GLN A 455 16.59 4.26 8.85
CA GLN A 455 17.08 5.63 8.72
C GLN A 455 16.14 6.61 9.40
N ARG A 456 16.54 7.88 9.39
CA ARG A 456 15.76 8.97 9.99
C ARG A 456 14.32 9.00 9.42
N SER A 457 13.37 9.38 10.27
CA SER A 457 11.96 9.42 9.89
C SER A 457 11.72 10.45 8.78
N ALA A 458 10.82 10.12 7.86
CA ALA A 458 10.43 10.96 6.71
C ALA A 458 11.57 11.37 5.74
N LEU A 459 12.71 10.71 5.79
CA LEU A 459 13.81 10.93 4.85
C LEU A 459 13.64 10.03 3.62
N GLU A 460 13.49 10.62 2.43
CA GLU A 460 13.18 9.90 1.18
C GLU A 460 14.43 9.31 0.51
N GLU A 461 15.57 9.99 0.56
CA GLU A 461 16.83 9.48 0.04
C GLU A 461 17.39 8.33 0.91
N ILE A 462 18.09 7.39 0.31
CA ILE A 462 18.76 6.30 1.03
C ILE A 462 20.14 6.76 1.52
N GLU A 463 20.33 6.81 2.85
CA GLU A 463 21.59 7.28 3.45
C GLU A 463 22.75 6.29 3.24
N ASP A 464 22.50 4.99 3.42
CA ASP A 464 23.53 3.94 3.42
C ASP A 464 23.65 3.20 2.06
N MET A 465 23.44 3.92 0.95
CA MET A 465 23.35 3.30 -0.38
C MET A 465 24.66 2.64 -0.82
N GLU A 466 25.80 3.20 -0.42
CA GLU A 466 27.13 2.64 -0.74
C GLU A 466 27.33 1.26 -0.12
N SER A 467 27.13 1.11 1.19
CA SER A 467 27.31 -0.17 1.89
C SER A 467 26.32 -1.22 1.39
N ILE A 468 25.06 -0.84 1.17
CA ILE A 468 24.04 -1.72 0.58
C ILE A 468 24.49 -2.24 -0.78
N THR A 469 24.99 -1.35 -1.65
CA THR A 469 25.43 -1.71 -3.00
C THR A 469 26.64 -2.65 -2.96
N LEU A 470 27.60 -2.42 -2.05
CA LEU A 470 28.74 -3.32 -1.86
C LEU A 470 28.30 -4.74 -1.52
N GLU A 471 27.34 -4.92 -0.62
CA GLU A 471 26.82 -6.26 -0.28
C GLU A 471 26.13 -6.92 -1.47
N HIS A 472 25.34 -6.17 -2.25
CA HIS A 472 24.71 -6.71 -3.46
C HIS A 472 25.74 -7.12 -4.51
N LEU A 473 26.79 -6.31 -4.73
CA LEU A 473 27.88 -6.64 -5.67
C LEU A 473 28.65 -7.88 -5.23
N ARG A 474 28.91 -8.07 -3.94
CA ARG A 474 29.51 -9.30 -3.40
C ARG A 474 28.64 -10.52 -3.68
N VAL A 475 27.33 -10.42 -3.43
CA VAL A 475 26.40 -11.52 -3.73
C VAL A 475 26.37 -11.80 -5.23
N TYR A 476 26.26 -10.78 -6.07
CA TYR A 476 26.31 -10.95 -7.52
C TYR A 476 27.58 -11.68 -7.96
N HIS A 477 28.75 -11.26 -7.48
CA HIS A 477 30.02 -11.92 -7.79
C HIS A 477 30.07 -13.37 -7.32
N ASN A 478 29.51 -13.69 -6.14
CA ASN A 478 29.44 -15.07 -5.65
C ASN A 478 28.61 -15.99 -6.55
N PHE A 479 27.55 -15.47 -7.17
CA PHE A 479 26.69 -16.25 -8.07
C PHE A 479 27.17 -16.26 -9.52
N GLN A 480 27.67 -15.12 -10.03
CA GLN A 480 28.04 -14.92 -11.44
C GLN A 480 29.54 -15.08 -11.71
N GLN A 481 30.38 -15.19 -10.67
CA GLN A 481 31.84 -15.26 -10.75
C GLN A 481 32.48 -14.08 -11.51
N CYS A 482 31.74 -12.97 -11.61
CA CYS A 482 32.16 -11.72 -12.21
C CYS A 482 31.29 -10.58 -11.68
N TYR A 483 31.73 -9.33 -11.87
CA TYR A 483 30.93 -8.14 -11.58
C TYR A 483 30.07 -7.73 -12.78
N PRO A 484 28.95 -7.00 -12.56
CA PRO A 484 28.10 -6.57 -13.66
C PRO A 484 28.78 -5.48 -14.50
N ASP A 485 28.53 -5.48 -15.80
CA ASP A 485 28.90 -4.40 -16.73
C ASP A 485 27.86 -3.27 -16.70
N HIS A 486 26.61 -3.59 -16.29
CA HIS A 486 25.49 -2.67 -16.23
C HIS A 486 24.73 -2.79 -14.90
N ILE A 487 24.36 -1.65 -14.32
CA ILE A 487 23.47 -1.56 -13.16
C ILE A 487 22.23 -0.78 -13.58
N ILE A 488 21.07 -1.47 -13.60
CA ILE A 488 19.79 -0.84 -13.88
C ILE A 488 19.03 -0.68 -12.57
N TYR A 489 18.87 0.58 -12.14
CA TYR A 489 18.33 0.95 -10.84
C TYR A 489 16.91 1.51 -10.94
N TYR A 490 15.93 0.82 -10.34
CA TYR A 490 14.54 1.26 -10.23
C TYR A 490 14.22 1.77 -8.81
N ARG A 491 14.05 3.08 -8.66
CA ARG A 491 13.71 3.74 -7.39
C ARG A 491 12.21 4.08 -7.32
N ASP A 492 11.47 3.51 -6.37
CA ASP A 492 10.01 3.70 -6.22
C ASP A 492 9.63 4.80 -5.23
N GLY A 493 8.62 5.62 -5.53
CA GLY A 493 7.99 6.49 -4.53
C GLY A 493 8.61 7.87 -4.36
N VAL A 494 9.50 8.29 -5.25
CA VAL A 494 10.16 9.60 -5.19
C VAL A 494 9.39 10.65 -6.01
N SER A 495 9.26 11.86 -5.46
CA SER A 495 8.67 13.00 -6.17
C SER A 495 9.69 13.75 -7.03
N ASP A 496 9.22 14.48 -8.06
CA ASP A 496 10.07 15.14 -9.06
C ASP A 496 11.10 16.10 -8.44
N GLY A 497 10.70 16.83 -7.38
CA GLY A 497 11.61 17.73 -6.66
C GLY A 497 12.75 17.05 -5.91
N GLN A 498 12.72 15.72 -5.75
CA GLN A 498 13.74 14.94 -5.07
C GLN A 498 14.75 14.30 -6.03
N PHE A 499 14.56 14.38 -7.35
CA PHE A 499 15.48 13.77 -8.32
C PHE A 499 16.94 14.21 -8.13
N PRO A 500 17.25 15.50 -7.86
CA PRO A 500 18.62 15.93 -7.58
C PRO A 500 19.24 15.22 -6.35
N ASN A 501 18.44 14.98 -5.30
CA ASN A 501 18.90 14.29 -4.10
C ASN A 501 19.23 12.82 -4.39
N ILE A 502 18.41 12.13 -5.19
CA ILE A 502 18.70 10.76 -5.63
C ILE A 502 20.03 10.70 -6.42
N LYS A 503 20.25 11.64 -7.34
CA LYS A 503 21.52 11.72 -8.08
C LYS A 503 22.72 11.95 -7.14
N ASN A 504 22.61 12.95 -6.27
CA ASN A 504 23.74 13.40 -5.46
C ASN A 504 24.10 12.47 -4.31
N LYS A 505 23.14 11.69 -3.80
CA LYS A 505 23.33 10.80 -2.65
C LYS A 505 23.35 9.34 -3.07
N GLU A 506 22.27 8.84 -3.67
CA GLU A 506 22.12 7.42 -3.95
C GLU A 506 23.01 6.96 -5.12
N LEU A 507 22.95 7.64 -6.27
CA LEU A 507 23.78 7.27 -7.43
C LEU A 507 25.27 7.44 -7.12
N ARG A 508 25.62 8.49 -6.37
CA ARG A 508 26.99 8.67 -5.85
C ARG A 508 27.42 7.50 -4.97
N GLY A 509 26.53 7.02 -4.08
CA GLY A 509 26.78 5.83 -3.26
C GLY A 509 27.00 4.56 -4.08
N ILE A 510 26.20 4.35 -5.13
CA ILE A 510 26.39 3.23 -6.08
C ILE A 510 27.76 3.34 -6.76
N SER A 511 28.13 4.53 -7.26
CA SER A 511 29.42 4.76 -7.91
C SER A 511 30.60 4.60 -6.94
N ALA A 512 30.46 5.02 -5.69
CA ALA A 512 31.48 4.84 -4.65
C ALA A 512 31.71 3.35 -4.34
N ALA A 513 30.62 2.57 -4.22
CA ALA A 513 30.69 1.12 -4.04
C ALA A 513 31.41 0.43 -5.21
N CYS A 514 31.08 0.82 -6.44
CA CYS A 514 31.76 0.32 -7.64
C CYS A 514 33.26 0.68 -7.65
N SER A 515 33.59 1.92 -7.26
CA SER A 515 34.98 2.41 -7.22
C SER A 515 35.82 1.66 -6.19
N LYS A 516 35.25 1.32 -5.02
CA LYS A 516 35.90 0.49 -3.99
C LYS A 516 36.24 -0.91 -4.46
N LEU A 517 35.50 -1.44 -5.43
CA LEU A 517 35.76 -2.75 -6.06
C LEU A 517 36.53 -2.61 -7.38
N HIS A 518 36.99 -1.41 -7.72
CA HIS A 518 37.69 -1.08 -8.97
C HIS A 518 36.92 -1.47 -10.25
N ILE A 519 35.58 -1.42 -10.22
CA ILE A 519 34.72 -1.66 -11.38
C ILE A 519 34.08 -0.35 -11.86
N LYS A 520 33.73 -0.29 -13.16
CA LYS A 520 33.11 0.88 -13.80
C LYS A 520 31.88 0.50 -14.63
N PRO A 521 30.81 -0.03 -14.00
CA PRO A 521 29.60 -0.39 -14.73
C PRO A 521 28.88 0.84 -15.29
N LYS A 522 28.16 0.67 -16.38
CA LYS A 522 27.19 1.66 -16.88
C LYS A 522 25.96 1.65 -15.97
N ILE A 523 25.46 2.82 -15.59
CA ILE A 523 24.35 2.98 -14.65
C ILE A 523 23.18 3.63 -15.38
N CYS A 524 22.01 3.01 -15.27
CA CYS A 524 20.75 3.58 -15.72
C CYS A 524 19.78 3.65 -14.53
N CYS A 525 19.25 4.84 -14.22
CA CYS A 525 18.35 5.05 -13.09
C CYS A 525 16.96 5.47 -13.55
N PHE A 526 15.97 4.66 -13.19
CA PHE A 526 14.55 4.91 -13.36
C PHE A 526 13.93 5.33 -12.03
N ILE A 527 13.23 6.46 -12.02
CA ILE A 527 12.26 6.77 -10.99
C ILE A 527 10.90 6.18 -11.39
N VAL A 528 10.38 5.29 -10.55
CA VAL A 528 9.11 4.59 -10.74
C VAL A 528 8.04 5.30 -9.93
N VAL A 529 7.12 5.98 -10.61
CA VAL A 529 6.02 6.70 -9.96
C VAL A 529 4.71 5.98 -10.25
N LYS A 530 4.31 5.13 -9.31
CA LYS A 530 3.04 4.38 -9.35
C LYS A 530 1.84 5.16 -8.79
N ARG A 531 2.08 6.28 -8.09
CA ARG A 531 1.03 7.09 -7.43
C ARG A 531 0.90 8.49 -8.04
N HIS A 532 0.18 8.61 -9.16
CA HIS A 532 -0.19 9.89 -9.80
C HIS A 532 -1.64 9.89 -10.34
N HIS A 533 -2.07 10.97 -11.00
CA HIS A 533 -3.45 11.18 -11.41
C HIS A 533 -3.74 10.98 -12.90
N THR A 534 -2.71 10.76 -13.73
CA THR A 534 -2.89 10.41 -15.14
C THR A 534 -3.64 9.08 -15.31
N ARG A 535 -4.67 9.06 -16.16
CA ARG A 535 -5.46 7.88 -16.55
C ARG A 535 -5.65 7.83 -18.05
N PHE A 536 -5.75 6.63 -18.61
CA PHE A 536 -6.01 6.42 -20.03
C PHE A 536 -7.42 5.88 -20.24
N PHE A 537 -8.13 6.45 -21.21
CA PHE A 537 -9.51 6.12 -21.54
C PHE A 537 -9.58 5.68 -23.00
N PRO A 538 -9.68 4.38 -23.30
CA PRO A 538 -9.81 3.91 -24.68
C PRO A 538 -11.17 4.27 -25.26
N ASN A 539 -11.25 4.44 -26.59
CA ASN A 539 -12.48 4.77 -27.31
C ASN A 539 -13.46 3.58 -27.47
N GLY A 540 -13.18 2.44 -26.86
CA GLY A 540 -14.01 1.23 -26.93
C GLY A 540 -15.13 1.19 -25.89
N VAL A 541 -15.89 0.09 -25.92
CA VAL A 541 -16.88 -0.27 -24.89
C VAL A 541 -16.39 -1.49 -24.09
N PRO A 542 -16.86 -1.66 -22.84
CA PRO A 542 -16.61 -2.87 -22.06
C PRO A 542 -16.92 -4.15 -22.86
N SER A 543 -16.05 -5.15 -22.71
CA SER A 543 -16.24 -6.48 -23.32
C SER A 543 -16.16 -7.58 -22.27
N GLN A 544 -16.49 -8.82 -22.64
CA GLN A 544 -16.40 -9.98 -21.75
C GLN A 544 -14.98 -10.16 -21.16
N TYR A 545 -13.94 -9.87 -21.95
CA TYR A 545 -12.53 -10.01 -21.56
C TYR A 545 -11.92 -8.72 -21.01
N ASN A 546 -12.64 -7.60 -21.11
CA ASN A 546 -12.24 -6.28 -20.64
C ASN A 546 -13.43 -5.52 -20.03
N LYS A 547 -13.98 -6.06 -18.94
CA LYS A 547 -15.20 -5.54 -18.29
C LYS A 547 -15.10 -4.08 -17.85
N PHE A 548 -13.89 -3.59 -17.54
CA PHE A 548 -13.67 -2.21 -17.11
C PHE A 548 -13.20 -1.29 -18.25
N ASN A 549 -13.12 -1.82 -19.48
CA ASN A 549 -12.68 -1.10 -20.68
C ASN A 549 -11.34 -0.38 -20.48
N ASN A 550 -10.36 -1.07 -19.91
CA ASN A 550 -9.00 -0.54 -19.76
C ASN A 550 -8.21 -0.66 -21.06
N VAL A 551 -7.15 0.13 -21.20
CA VAL A 551 -6.19 -0.06 -22.30
C VAL A 551 -5.51 -1.44 -22.19
N VAL A 552 -5.05 -1.96 -23.32
CA VAL A 552 -4.38 -3.27 -23.36
C VAL A 552 -3.05 -3.24 -22.61
N THR A 553 -2.66 -4.39 -22.06
CA THR A 553 -1.36 -4.53 -21.37
C THR A 553 -0.22 -4.32 -22.36
N GLY A 554 0.81 -3.58 -21.97
CA GLY A 554 1.90 -3.17 -22.86
C GLY A 554 1.67 -1.82 -23.53
N THR A 555 0.55 -1.14 -23.27
CA THR A 555 0.31 0.23 -23.78
C THR A 555 1.35 1.19 -23.18
N VAL A 556 2.07 1.90 -24.05
CA VAL A 556 3.08 2.91 -23.73
C VAL A 556 2.69 4.26 -24.35
N VAL A 557 2.93 5.32 -23.59
CA VAL A 557 2.83 6.72 -24.04
C VAL A 557 4.11 7.45 -23.61
N ASP A 558 4.89 7.89 -24.59
CA ASP A 558 6.18 8.56 -24.42
C ASP A 558 6.28 9.86 -25.25
N ARG A 559 5.14 10.36 -25.71
CA ARG A 559 4.99 11.61 -26.47
C ARG A 559 3.78 12.39 -25.97
N THR A 560 3.71 13.67 -26.34
CA THR A 560 2.58 14.59 -26.07
C THR A 560 2.40 14.95 -24.60
N ILE A 561 2.12 14.00 -23.72
CA ILE A 561 1.83 14.25 -22.29
C ILE A 561 3.02 14.04 -21.35
N VAL A 562 4.18 13.70 -21.91
CA VAL A 562 5.43 13.54 -21.16
C VAL A 562 6.24 14.82 -21.19
N HIS A 563 7.06 15.02 -20.17
CA HIS A 563 7.89 16.22 -20.06
C HIS A 563 8.84 16.35 -21.28
N PRO A 564 8.94 17.52 -21.93
CA PRO A 564 9.62 17.68 -23.21
C PRO A 564 11.14 17.52 -23.12
N ASN A 565 11.73 17.83 -21.96
CA ASN A 565 13.18 17.79 -21.73
C ASN A 565 13.64 16.61 -20.88
N GLU A 566 12.75 15.65 -20.57
CA GLU A 566 13.09 14.47 -19.78
C GLU A 566 12.79 13.20 -20.56
N MET A 567 13.63 12.18 -20.39
CA MET A 567 13.33 10.85 -20.88
C MET A 567 12.27 10.21 -19.96
N GLN A 568 11.01 10.37 -20.35
CA GLN A 568 9.85 9.96 -19.55
C GLN A 568 8.86 9.16 -20.40
N PHE A 569 8.25 8.14 -19.81
CA PHE A 569 7.15 7.41 -20.43
C PHE A 569 6.16 6.88 -19.40
N PHE A 570 4.92 6.67 -19.82
CA PHE A 570 3.88 5.98 -19.07
C PHE A 570 3.66 4.61 -19.67
N MET A 571 3.47 3.60 -18.81
CA MET A 571 3.17 2.24 -19.28
C MET A 571 2.11 1.55 -18.43
N VAL A 572 1.16 0.88 -19.09
CA VAL A 572 0.22 -0.06 -18.46
C VAL A 572 0.73 -1.48 -18.65
N SER A 573 1.55 -1.97 -17.73
CA SER A 573 2.17 -3.29 -17.84
C SER A 573 1.27 -4.47 -17.46
N HIS A 574 0.18 -4.22 -16.73
CA HIS A 574 -0.64 -5.25 -16.09
C HIS A 574 -2.10 -5.12 -16.49
N GLN A 575 -2.82 -6.25 -16.44
CA GLN A 575 -4.28 -6.22 -16.53
C GLN A 575 -4.86 -5.83 -15.17
N SER A 576 -5.54 -4.70 -15.12
CA SER A 576 -6.28 -4.27 -13.93
C SER A 576 -7.54 -5.13 -13.77
N ILE A 577 -7.56 -5.94 -12.71
CA ILE A 577 -8.66 -6.88 -12.40
C ILE A 577 -9.93 -6.12 -12.02
N GLN A 578 -9.78 -4.95 -11.40
CA GLN A 578 -10.88 -4.14 -10.91
C GLN A 578 -10.57 -2.65 -11.10
N GLY A 579 -11.59 -1.90 -11.54
CA GLY A 579 -11.51 -0.46 -11.70
C GLY A 579 -10.68 -0.01 -12.91
N THR A 580 -10.34 1.28 -12.91
CA THR A 580 -9.53 1.91 -13.95
C THR A 580 -8.03 1.66 -13.74
N ALA A 581 -7.35 1.22 -14.79
CA ALA A 581 -5.92 0.99 -14.80
C ALA A 581 -5.14 2.26 -14.52
N LYS A 582 -4.11 2.10 -13.71
CA LYS A 582 -3.15 3.16 -13.44
C LYS A 582 -1.88 2.87 -14.25
N PRO A 583 -1.58 3.64 -15.30
CA PRO A 583 -0.25 3.54 -15.92
C PRO A 583 0.79 3.88 -14.87
N THR A 584 1.94 3.23 -14.90
CA THR A 584 3.10 3.63 -14.10
C THR A 584 3.91 4.63 -14.93
N ARG A 585 4.30 5.74 -14.32
CA ARG A 585 5.21 6.71 -14.96
C ARG A 585 6.66 6.36 -14.60
N TYR A 586 7.52 6.39 -15.60
CA TYR A 586 8.95 6.18 -15.48
C TYR A 586 9.68 7.43 -15.95
N ASN A 587 10.60 7.94 -15.13
CA ASN A 587 11.53 8.99 -15.51
C ASN A 587 12.95 8.41 -15.46
N VAL A 588 13.68 8.47 -16.57
CA VAL A 588 15.09 8.09 -16.62
C VAL A 588 15.91 9.31 -16.24
N ILE A 589 16.49 9.29 -15.03
CA ILE A 589 17.25 10.43 -14.52
C ILE A 589 18.76 10.27 -14.76
N GLU A 590 19.24 9.06 -14.99
CA GLU A 590 20.64 8.77 -15.31
C GLU A 590 20.69 7.65 -16.35
N ASN A 591 21.57 7.76 -17.36
CA ASN A 591 21.74 6.76 -18.41
C ASN A 591 23.17 6.83 -18.98
N THR A 592 24.17 6.42 -18.20
CA THR A 592 25.59 6.54 -18.62
C THR A 592 25.98 5.55 -19.74
N GLY A 593 25.10 4.60 -20.03
CA GLY A 593 25.21 3.67 -21.15
C GLY A 593 24.58 4.17 -22.45
N ASN A 594 23.91 5.33 -22.45
CA ASN A 594 23.19 5.88 -23.61
C ASN A 594 22.23 4.87 -24.26
N LEU A 595 21.53 4.09 -23.43
CA LEU A 595 20.55 3.12 -23.91
C LEU A 595 19.35 3.83 -24.54
N ASP A 596 18.87 3.30 -25.67
CA ASP A 596 17.72 3.84 -26.39
C ASP A 596 16.41 3.65 -25.59
N ILE A 597 15.48 4.61 -25.73
CA ILE A 597 14.23 4.60 -24.97
C ILE A 597 13.36 3.36 -25.27
N ASP A 598 13.35 2.86 -26.50
CA ASP A 598 12.57 1.67 -26.86
C ASP A 598 13.12 0.42 -26.17
N VAL A 599 14.46 0.34 -26.04
CA VAL A 599 15.13 -0.71 -25.28
C VAL A 599 14.75 -0.62 -23.79
N LEU A 600 14.78 0.58 -23.23
CA LEU A 600 14.43 0.81 -21.82
C LEU A 600 12.97 0.48 -21.52
N GLN A 601 12.05 0.82 -22.43
CA GLN A 601 10.62 0.50 -22.32
C GLN A 601 10.38 -1.02 -22.40
N LYS A 602 10.97 -1.69 -23.39
CA LYS A 602 10.86 -3.15 -23.54
C LYS A 602 11.45 -3.88 -22.34
N LEU A 603 12.61 -3.45 -21.86
CA LEU A 603 13.23 -3.97 -20.63
C LEU A 603 12.31 -3.83 -19.42
N THR A 604 11.80 -2.62 -19.18
CA THR A 604 10.88 -2.34 -18.07
C THR A 604 9.65 -3.24 -18.15
N TYR A 605 9.08 -3.43 -19.35
CA TYR A 605 7.91 -4.28 -19.56
C TYR A 605 8.22 -5.76 -19.32
N ASN A 606 9.35 -6.24 -19.80
CA ASN A 606 9.84 -7.61 -19.60
C ASN A 606 10.00 -7.93 -18.11
N LEU A 607 10.64 -7.04 -17.33
CA LEU A 607 10.81 -7.21 -15.88
C LEU A 607 9.48 -7.21 -15.10
N CYS A 608 8.39 -6.67 -15.65
CA CYS A 608 7.06 -6.80 -15.05
C CYS A 608 6.53 -8.24 -15.08
N HIS A 609 7.09 -9.12 -15.91
CA HIS A 609 6.70 -10.54 -16.02
C HIS A 609 7.61 -11.47 -15.18
N MET A 610 8.65 -10.92 -14.55
CA MET A 610 9.64 -11.68 -13.78
C MET A 610 9.36 -11.71 -12.28
N PHE A 611 8.17 -11.28 -11.85
CA PHE A 611 7.81 -11.29 -10.43
C PHE A 611 7.55 -12.72 -9.93
N PRO A 612 8.31 -13.23 -8.95
CA PRO A 612 8.32 -14.67 -8.63
C PRO A 612 7.07 -15.20 -7.91
N ARG A 613 6.11 -14.34 -7.55
CA ARG A 613 4.98 -14.71 -6.68
C ARG A 613 3.67 -15.02 -7.43
N CYS A 614 3.61 -14.77 -8.73
CA CYS A 614 2.42 -14.99 -9.54
C CYS A 614 2.73 -15.16 -11.03
N ASN A 615 1.80 -15.79 -11.76
CA ASN A 615 1.87 -15.95 -13.20
C ASN A 615 1.14 -14.81 -13.93
N ARG A 616 1.46 -13.57 -13.55
CA ARG A 616 0.87 -12.34 -14.09
C ARG A 616 1.92 -11.25 -14.19
N ALA A 617 1.79 -10.42 -15.21
CA ALA A 617 2.49 -9.15 -15.28
C ALA A 617 2.03 -8.25 -14.12
N VAL A 618 2.97 -7.74 -13.35
CA VAL A 618 2.73 -6.77 -12.27
C VAL A 618 2.77 -5.34 -12.80
N SER A 619 2.23 -4.39 -12.04
CA SER A 619 2.05 -3.00 -12.46
C SER A 619 3.35 -2.20 -12.61
N TYR A 620 4.48 -2.73 -12.13
CA TYR A 620 5.81 -2.15 -12.25
C TYR A 620 6.88 -3.25 -12.08
N PRO A 621 8.13 -3.03 -12.51
CA PRO A 621 9.17 -4.05 -12.59
C PRO A 621 9.41 -4.84 -11.29
N ALA A 622 9.72 -6.13 -11.44
CA ALA A 622 10.02 -7.03 -10.32
C ALA A 622 11.07 -6.47 -9.33
N PRO A 623 12.20 -5.84 -9.72
CA PRO A 623 13.16 -5.29 -8.77
C PRO A 623 12.54 -4.30 -7.78
N ALA A 624 11.81 -3.29 -8.28
CA ALA A 624 11.15 -2.29 -7.43
C ALA A 624 10.04 -2.91 -6.58
N TYR A 625 9.31 -3.90 -7.09
CA TYR A 625 8.28 -4.58 -6.30
C TYR A 625 8.91 -5.42 -5.17
N LEU A 626 9.99 -6.13 -5.44
CA LEU A 626 10.74 -6.89 -4.45
C LEU A 626 11.36 -5.98 -3.38
N ALA A 627 11.83 -4.79 -3.76
CA ALA A 627 12.32 -3.78 -2.82
C ALA A 627 11.23 -3.30 -1.85
N HIS A 628 10.01 -3.05 -2.34
CA HIS A 628 8.86 -2.75 -1.49
C HIS A 628 8.52 -3.91 -0.53
N LEU A 629 8.67 -5.17 -0.96
CA LEU A 629 8.53 -6.31 -0.05
C LEU A 629 9.67 -6.38 0.99
N ALA A 630 10.89 -6.01 0.62
CA ALA A 630 12.02 -5.92 1.55
C ALA A 630 11.80 -4.81 2.59
N ALA A 631 11.32 -3.63 2.19
CA ALA A 631 11.00 -2.54 3.11
C ALA A 631 9.84 -2.94 4.05
N ALA A 632 8.78 -3.56 3.52
CA ALA A 632 7.70 -4.10 4.32
C ALA A 632 8.19 -5.18 5.30
N ARG A 633 9.16 -6.00 4.89
CA ARG A 633 9.79 -6.97 5.78
C ARG A 633 10.61 -6.31 6.90
N GLY A 634 11.37 -5.27 6.59
CA GLY A 634 12.08 -4.50 7.62
C GLY A 634 11.11 -3.87 8.63
N ARG A 635 9.93 -3.40 8.19
CA ARG A 635 8.87 -2.90 9.09
C ARG A 635 8.37 -4.00 10.04
N VAL A 636 8.23 -5.23 9.55
CA VAL A 636 7.82 -6.38 10.38
C VAL A 636 8.80 -6.60 11.53
N TYR A 637 10.11 -6.40 11.32
CA TYR A 637 11.11 -6.54 12.37
C TYR A 637 11.00 -5.48 13.47
N LEU A 638 10.33 -4.35 13.22
CA LEU A 638 10.09 -3.29 14.20
C LEU A 638 8.82 -3.48 15.02
N THR A 639 7.99 -4.47 14.70
CA THR A 639 6.73 -4.72 15.42
C THR A 639 6.99 -5.00 16.89
N GLY A 640 6.19 -4.40 17.78
CA GLY A 640 6.32 -4.53 19.24
C GLY A 640 7.23 -3.49 19.89
N CYS A 641 7.86 -2.60 19.11
CA CYS A 641 8.76 -1.57 19.62
C CYS A 641 8.01 -0.25 19.84
N THR A 642 8.08 0.29 21.06
CA THR A 642 7.38 1.53 21.45
C THR A 642 8.31 2.72 21.66
N LYS A 643 9.63 2.50 21.75
CA LYS A 643 10.64 3.55 21.93
C LYS A 643 11.83 3.29 21.01
N PHE A 644 12.24 4.31 20.26
CA PHE A 644 13.40 4.26 19.38
C PHE A 644 14.48 5.22 19.91
N ARG A 645 15.68 4.72 20.22
CA ARG A 645 16.80 5.57 20.67
C ARG A 645 17.50 6.22 19.47
N SER A 646 18.11 5.39 18.61
CA SER A 646 18.67 5.79 17.33
C SER A 646 18.37 4.73 16.26
N PRO A 647 18.17 5.11 14.98
CA PRO A 647 17.95 4.13 13.90
C PRO A 647 19.08 3.10 13.80
N GLN A 648 20.33 3.51 14.02
CA GLN A 648 21.51 2.64 13.93
C GLN A 648 21.54 1.58 15.05
N GLU A 649 21.30 1.97 16.31
CA GLU A 649 21.23 1.01 17.42
C GLU A 649 20.06 0.04 17.26
N GLU A 650 18.91 0.53 16.82
CA GLU A 650 17.74 -0.31 16.61
C GLU A 650 17.94 -1.27 15.42
N TYR A 651 18.66 -0.86 14.39
CA TYR A 651 19.03 -1.74 13.29
C TYR A 651 20.00 -2.84 13.75
N ALA A 652 21.02 -2.49 14.56
CA ALA A 652 22.01 -3.44 15.07
C ALA A 652 21.40 -4.57 15.92
N LYS A 653 20.31 -4.29 16.65
CA LYS A 653 19.57 -5.30 17.44
C LYS A 653 18.79 -6.30 16.58
N ARG A 654 18.57 -6.00 15.29
CA ARG A 654 17.64 -6.72 14.41
C ARG A 654 18.31 -7.16 13.12
N LEU A 655 19.61 -7.40 13.16
CA LEU A 655 20.31 -7.95 12.01
C LEU A 655 19.73 -9.33 11.69
N ILE A 656 19.43 -9.56 10.41
CA ILE A 656 19.10 -10.89 9.93
C ILE A 656 20.36 -11.73 10.05
N LEU A 657 20.21 -13.00 10.42
CA LEU A 657 21.35 -13.90 10.58
C LEU A 657 22.16 -13.98 9.27
N PRO A 658 23.47 -13.63 9.27
CA PRO A 658 24.27 -13.59 8.04
C PRO A 658 24.31 -14.91 7.28
N GLU A 659 24.49 -16.03 7.98
CA GLU A 659 24.48 -17.37 7.38
C GLU A 659 23.12 -17.73 6.75
N PHE A 660 22.02 -17.22 7.32
CA PHE A 660 20.69 -17.42 6.75
C PHE A 660 20.51 -16.67 5.44
N MET A 661 20.96 -15.41 5.37
CA MET A 661 20.93 -14.62 4.12
C MET A 661 21.83 -15.23 3.04
N LYS A 662 23.01 -15.72 3.41
CA LYS A 662 23.94 -16.38 2.50
C LYS A 662 23.35 -17.68 1.93
N THR A 663 22.69 -18.47 2.78
CA THR A 663 22.11 -19.75 2.39
C THR A 663 20.81 -19.56 1.59
N ASN A 664 19.97 -18.59 1.93
CA ASN A 664 18.64 -18.38 1.33
C ASN A 664 18.42 -16.91 0.95
N PRO A 665 19.13 -16.34 -0.03
CA PRO A 665 19.00 -14.93 -0.42
C PRO A 665 17.56 -14.51 -0.77
N MET A 666 16.74 -15.44 -1.24
CA MET A 666 15.34 -15.23 -1.63
C MET A 666 14.31 -15.42 -0.49
N TYR A 667 14.74 -15.52 0.78
CA TYR A 667 13.86 -15.82 1.92
C TYR A 667 12.65 -14.87 2.09
N PHE A 668 12.76 -13.64 1.59
CA PHE A 668 11.80 -12.55 1.79
C PHE A 668 10.55 -12.62 0.88
N VAL A 669 10.57 -13.46 -0.16
CA VAL A 669 9.55 -13.58 -1.22
C VAL A 669 8.17 -14.07 -0.73
#